data_AF-A0A9D3PS54-F1
#
_entry.id   AF-A0A9D3PS54-F1
#
_cell.length_a   1.000
_cell.length_b   1.000
_cell.length_c   1.000
_cell.angle_alpha   90.00
_cell.angle_beta   90.00
_cell.angle_gamma   90.00
#
_symmetry.space_group_name_H-M   'P 1'
#
loop_
_entity.id
_entity.type
_entity.pdbx_description
1 polymer ?
#
loop_
_entity_poly.entity_id
_entity_poly.type
_entity_poly.pdbx_seq_one_letter_code
_entity_poly.pdbx_strand_id
1 'polypeptide(L)'
;MFRVTVFIMSLVLILWTQCPCAQECGALHENTCEGCISSSPDCAWCKDKYFVRGGQQRSVRCNSTARLREMGCAEDDIVDPVSLQTVTDPLPRKGRRRALLTPQNMTVELRPGKPLTFEVQVKRPKKTSVDVYYLTSLSFAGKDSSHSAMQLGAQVISAVQEVCPEAESRGFGIFGDKHNTDSERTTECGEGELGCKKAFSFSHSPSPLDSPEAPTKAPRNGARALQGPSEGGLLALMQTAACGAMIGWVRNARLVVYVSDHGFRAADGDTPHADSTSDSGRCHLREGQDISRSLDYPTVAELAHKLTENNIQIIFAVTEGVAEKYQELSDLLPKSTVAILPSDLSNVTAAIKEAYNRLSSAMVVSHTGVPGLNISYITECADGEQRSSVRGACSDTGDNRRTSLKVTISSKDCLEPQSLHLQLLGSPDRLSVELKSLCSCECGDGPDPEFCSYSGEFRCGVCRCYPGFIGSRCDCDLERESDATCRMKEADQVCSGRGDCMCGQCECNRRENPAEHIYGQYCECDNFSCERALGKLCGGHGRCICGECHCDSGFVGTACDCSTEVDRCMSPNGSLCSNRGNCECNQCKCSGPYSGPLCEVCPTCEGTCGFKYCVECLAFGSGPYKENCQEKCTSIRHPRSTPGETVERLPNENSSLAEVSPQNT
;
A
#
# COMPACT_ATOMS: atom_id res chain seq x y z
N MET A 1 -18.50 -37.75 25.25
CA MET A 1 -17.15 -37.40 25.74
C MET A 1 -16.14 -37.23 24.61
N PHE A 2 -16.07 -38.13 23.61
CA PHE A 2 -15.10 -38.04 22.50
C PHE A 2 -15.15 -36.75 21.65
N ARG A 3 -16.32 -36.15 21.45
CA ARG A 3 -16.47 -34.90 20.67
C ARG A 3 -15.96 -33.65 21.39
N VAL A 4 -15.91 -33.67 22.73
CA VAL A 4 -15.46 -32.52 23.53
C VAL A 4 -13.94 -32.52 23.65
N THR A 5 -13.31 -33.69 23.76
CA THR A 5 -11.85 -33.82 23.78
C THR A 5 -11.19 -33.46 22.45
N VAL A 6 -11.83 -33.77 21.31
CA VAL A 6 -11.33 -33.33 19.99
C VAL A 6 -11.42 -31.82 19.83
N PHE A 7 -12.51 -31.19 20.28
CA PHE A 7 -12.67 -29.73 20.21
C PHE A 7 -11.67 -28.98 21.10
N ILE A 8 -11.35 -29.51 22.28
CA ILE A 8 -10.37 -28.92 23.20
C ILE A 8 -8.93 -29.10 22.65
N MET A 9 -8.60 -30.26 22.06
CA MET A 9 -7.30 -30.47 21.39
C MET A 9 -7.13 -29.56 20.17
N SER A 10 -8.19 -29.32 19.39
CA SER A 10 -8.17 -28.37 18.27
C SER A 10 -8.00 -26.93 18.73
N LEU A 11 -8.64 -26.52 19.83
CA LEU A 11 -8.48 -25.18 20.42
C LEU A 11 -7.08 -24.96 21.00
N VAL A 12 -6.47 -25.99 21.60
CA VAL A 12 -5.09 -25.92 22.11
C VAL A 12 -4.08 -25.86 20.97
N LEU A 13 -4.29 -26.55 19.84
CA LEU A 13 -3.45 -26.41 18.65
C LEU A 13 -3.59 -25.04 17.97
N ILE A 14 -4.79 -24.44 17.95
CA ILE A 14 -5.01 -23.10 17.39
C ILE A 14 -4.43 -22.00 18.30
N LEU A 15 -4.36 -22.24 19.61
CA LEU A 15 -3.70 -21.34 20.58
C LEU A 15 -2.17 -21.43 20.54
N TRP A 16 -1.58 -22.44 19.89
CA TRP A 16 -0.13 -22.60 19.70
C TRP A 16 0.37 -22.14 18.32
N THR A 17 -0.53 -21.75 17.41
CA THR A 17 -0.16 -21.21 16.08
C THR A 17 -0.22 -19.68 15.98
N GLN A 18 -0.53 -18.98 17.07
CA GLN A 18 -0.28 -17.54 17.18
C GLN A 18 1.03 -17.29 17.94
N CYS A 19 2.14 -17.77 17.37
CA CYS A 19 3.39 -17.06 17.60
C CYS A 19 3.25 -15.78 16.75
N PRO A 20 3.28 -14.56 17.33
CA PRO A 20 3.47 -13.38 16.51
C PRO A 20 4.74 -13.63 15.71
N CYS A 21 4.66 -13.62 14.37
CA CYS A 21 5.85 -13.69 13.54
C CYS A 21 6.83 -12.67 14.13
N ALA A 22 7.95 -13.12 14.68
CA ALA A 22 9.01 -12.22 15.10
C ALA A 22 9.39 -11.47 13.83
N GLN A 23 8.96 -10.21 13.72
CA GLN A 23 9.12 -9.43 12.51
C GLN A 23 10.62 -9.33 12.23
N GLU A 24 11.04 -9.97 11.15
CA GLU A 24 12.46 -10.09 10.81
C GLU A 24 12.95 -8.78 10.18
N CYS A 25 14.12 -8.33 10.64
CA CYS A 25 14.81 -7.20 10.04
C CYS A 25 15.24 -7.57 8.62
N GLY A 26 14.65 -6.96 7.60
CA GLY A 26 14.98 -7.19 6.18
C GLY A 26 16.33 -6.62 5.73
N ALA A 27 17.07 -5.94 6.62
CA ALA A 27 18.30 -5.20 6.32
C ALA A 27 19.59 -5.87 6.82
N LEU A 28 19.67 -7.21 6.73
CA LEU A 28 20.80 -8.00 7.25
C LEU A 28 22.16 -7.71 6.59
N HIS A 29 22.20 -6.84 5.59
CA HIS A 29 23.37 -6.57 4.76
C HIS A 29 24.02 -5.20 5.02
N GLU A 30 23.41 -4.36 5.86
CA GLU A 30 23.87 -3.00 6.13
C GLU A 30 25.05 -2.96 7.10
N ASN A 31 26.10 -2.22 6.73
CA ASN A 31 27.35 -2.13 7.50
C ASN A 31 27.45 -0.85 8.33
N THR A 32 26.44 0.01 8.27
CA THR A 32 26.36 1.28 9.01
C THR A 32 25.06 1.35 9.80
N CYS A 33 25.09 2.10 10.90
CA CYS A 33 23.89 2.29 11.71
C CYS A 33 22.80 3.04 10.92
N GLU A 34 23.19 4.07 10.17
CA GLU A 34 22.27 4.85 9.35
C GLU A 34 21.60 4.02 8.25
N GLY A 35 22.39 3.19 7.56
CA GLY A 35 21.87 2.20 6.61
C GLY A 35 20.83 1.31 7.28
N CYS A 36 21.21 0.67 8.40
CA CYS A 36 20.35 -0.23 9.15
C CYS A 36 18.98 0.37 9.54
N ILE A 37 18.99 1.58 10.12
CA ILE A 37 17.75 2.24 10.60
C ILE A 37 16.89 2.73 9.44
N SER A 38 17.50 3.12 8.31
CA SER A 38 16.77 3.58 7.12
C SER A 38 16.14 2.44 6.31
N SER A 39 16.70 1.23 6.37
CA SER A 39 16.27 0.12 5.51
C SER A 39 14.95 -0.53 5.92
N SER A 40 14.66 -0.65 7.22
CA SER A 40 13.40 -1.24 7.69
C SER A 40 13.00 -0.77 9.09
N PRO A 41 11.69 -0.61 9.37
CA PRO A 41 11.19 -0.24 10.68
C PRO A 41 11.54 -1.26 11.77
N ASP A 42 11.73 -2.53 11.42
CA ASP A 42 11.93 -3.59 12.42
C ASP A 42 13.42 -3.84 12.73
N CYS A 43 14.33 -3.06 12.12
CA CYS A 43 15.78 -3.16 12.31
C CYS A 43 16.29 -2.21 13.41
N ALA A 44 17.18 -2.72 14.25
CA ALA A 44 17.93 -1.97 15.25
C ALA A 44 19.43 -2.26 15.10
N TRP A 45 20.25 -1.43 15.73
CA TRP A 45 21.71 -1.51 15.63
C TRP A 45 22.37 -1.75 16.99
N CYS A 46 23.33 -2.65 17.07
CA CYS A 46 24.15 -2.83 18.28
C CYS A 46 25.43 -1.97 18.23
N LYS A 47 25.57 -1.03 19.16
CA LYS A 47 26.73 -0.12 19.26
C LYS A 47 27.89 -0.65 20.11
N ASP A 48 27.75 -1.80 20.78
CA ASP A 48 28.84 -2.37 21.58
C ASP A 48 30.07 -2.66 20.70
N LYS A 49 31.21 -2.05 21.03
CA LYS A 49 32.46 -2.18 20.27
C LYS A 49 33.03 -3.60 20.24
N TYR A 50 32.68 -4.47 21.18
CA TYR A 50 33.13 -5.87 21.25
C TYR A 50 32.09 -6.88 20.77
N PHE A 51 30.96 -6.42 20.24
CA PHE A 51 29.86 -7.28 19.80
C PHE A 51 30.25 -8.25 18.68
N VAL A 52 30.99 -7.77 17.67
CA VAL A 52 31.42 -8.58 16.52
C VAL A 52 32.67 -9.37 16.89
N ARG A 53 32.60 -10.70 16.79
CA ARG A 53 33.72 -11.61 17.06
C ARG A 53 34.56 -11.85 15.79
N GLY A 54 35.80 -12.31 15.96
CA GLY A 54 36.69 -12.64 14.83
C GLY A 54 36.03 -13.62 13.84
N GLY A 55 36.01 -13.25 12.55
CA GLY A 55 35.38 -14.02 11.46
C GLY A 55 33.91 -13.67 11.17
N GLN A 56 33.26 -12.80 11.94
CA GLN A 56 31.88 -12.34 11.68
C GLN A 56 31.86 -11.01 10.92
N GLN A 57 30.93 -10.85 9.99
CA GLN A 57 30.75 -9.60 9.22
C GLN A 57 30.14 -8.48 10.07
N ARG A 58 30.46 -7.22 9.72
CA ARG A 58 29.95 -6.02 10.43
C ARG A 58 28.42 -5.92 10.40
N SER A 59 27.77 -6.46 9.37
CA SER A 59 26.30 -6.41 9.23
C SER A 59 25.52 -7.17 10.30
N VAL A 60 26.17 -8.05 11.08
CA VAL A 60 25.55 -8.73 12.23
C VAL A 60 25.05 -7.73 13.29
N ARG A 61 25.62 -6.52 13.32
CA ARG A 61 25.16 -5.41 14.18
C ARG A 61 23.76 -4.91 13.84
N CYS A 62 23.30 -5.11 12.60
CA CYS A 62 21.96 -4.74 12.16
C CYS A 62 21.03 -5.95 12.25
N ASN A 63 20.07 -5.92 13.17
CA ASN A 63 19.08 -6.99 13.29
C ASN A 63 17.84 -6.52 14.05
N SER A 64 16.82 -7.37 14.22
CA SER A 64 15.72 -7.06 15.13
C SER A 64 16.23 -6.94 16.57
N THR A 65 15.57 -6.10 17.37
CA THR A 65 15.92 -5.91 18.79
C THR A 65 15.94 -7.22 19.57
N ALA A 66 14.98 -8.12 19.30
CA ALA A 66 14.93 -9.45 19.89
C ALA A 66 16.17 -10.29 19.53
N ARG A 67 16.58 -10.28 18.25
CA ARG A 67 17.74 -11.07 17.80
C ARG A 67 19.06 -10.50 18.32
N LEU A 68 19.20 -9.18 18.41
CA LEU A 68 20.39 -8.55 19.01
C LEU A 68 20.58 -8.96 20.48
N ARG A 69 19.49 -9.05 21.24
CA ARG A 69 19.50 -9.56 22.63
C ARG A 69 19.95 -11.01 22.71
N GLU A 70 19.40 -11.87 21.84
CA GLU A 70 19.80 -13.28 21.76
C GLU A 70 21.28 -13.45 21.41
N MET A 71 21.83 -12.55 20.59
CA MET A 71 23.24 -12.54 20.22
C MET A 71 24.14 -11.91 21.30
N GLY A 72 23.57 -11.36 22.38
CA GLY A 72 24.31 -10.86 23.54
C GLY A 72 24.58 -9.35 23.53
N CYS A 73 23.89 -8.56 22.71
CA CYS A 73 23.94 -7.09 22.80
C CYS A 73 23.19 -6.62 24.05
N ALA A 74 23.80 -5.77 24.88
CA ALA A 74 23.15 -5.19 26.05
C ALA A 74 22.04 -4.21 25.63
N GLU A 75 20.97 -4.08 26.43
CA GLU A 75 19.85 -3.17 26.11
C GLU A 75 20.30 -1.73 25.87
N ASP A 76 21.21 -1.22 26.71
CA ASP A 76 21.72 0.16 26.61
C ASP A 76 22.60 0.38 25.36
N ASP A 77 23.06 -0.71 24.74
CA ASP A 77 23.83 -0.71 23.50
C ASP A 77 22.98 -0.96 22.24
N ILE A 78 21.67 -1.19 22.39
CA ILE A 78 20.75 -1.30 21.26
C ILE A 78 20.24 0.09 20.88
N VAL A 79 20.58 0.51 19.67
CA VAL A 79 20.14 1.76 19.06
C VAL A 79 18.91 1.47 18.20
N ASP A 80 17.75 1.91 18.69
CA ASP A 80 16.46 1.76 18.00
C ASP A 80 15.68 3.09 18.07
N PRO A 81 15.98 4.08 17.20
CA PRO A 81 15.35 5.40 17.26
C PRO A 81 13.82 5.29 17.14
N VAL A 82 13.07 5.99 17.98
CA VAL A 82 11.60 5.97 17.95
C VAL A 82 11.09 7.32 17.49
N SER A 83 10.06 7.33 16.63
CA SER A 83 9.43 8.57 16.18
C SER A 83 8.96 9.40 17.38
N LEU A 84 9.31 10.68 17.39
CA LEU A 84 9.02 11.61 18.49
C LEU A 84 8.20 12.81 17.99
N GLN A 85 7.31 13.31 18.85
CA GLN A 85 6.63 14.58 18.67
C GLN A 85 6.94 15.53 19.81
N THR A 86 7.18 16.80 19.49
CA THR A 86 7.37 17.87 20.47
C THR A 86 6.46 19.05 20.11
N VAL A 87 5.56 19.43 21.02
CA VAL A 87 4.72 20.62 20.83
C VAL A 87 5.57 21.86 21.12
N THR A 88 5.67 22.77 20.15
CA THR A 88 6.51 23.98 20.19
C THR A 88 5.68 25.26 20.22
N ASP A 89 4.43 25.16 20.70
CA ASP A 89 3.51 26.28 20.82
C ASP A 89 4.13 27.42 21.66
N PRO A 90 4.10 28.67 21.17
CA PRO A 90 4.58 29.81 21.94
C PRO A 90 3.69 30.03 23.17
N LEU A 91 4.32 30.42 24.29
CA LEU A 91 3.62 30.70 25.55
C LEU A 91 2.38 31.60 25.32
N PRO A 92 1.23 31.28 25.95
CA PRO A 92 0.00 32.04 25.75
C PRO A 92 0.17 33.48 26.23
N ARG A 93 0.25 34.43 25.30
CA ARG A 93 0.28 35.87 25.61
C ARG A 93 -1.14 36.35 25.96
N LYS A 94 -1.27 37.15 27.03
CA LYS A 94 -2.54 37.84 27.36
C LYS A 94 -2.96 38.70 26.16
N GLY A 95 -4.21 38.53 25.71
CA GLY A 95 -4.79 39.28 24.59
C GLY A 95 -4.75 38.59 23.23
N ARG A 96 -4.12 37.41 23.09
CA ARG A 96 -4.19 36.64 21.83
C ARG A 96 -5.55 35.97 21.66
N ARG A 97 -6.07 35.97 20.43
CA ARG A 97 -7.28 35.22 20.04
C ARG A 97 -7.14 33.76 20.46
N ARG A 98 -8.19 33.18 21.08
CA ARG A 98 -8.20 31.75 21.43
C ARG A 98 -8.12 30.93 20.13
N ALA A 99 -7.14 30.05 20.05
CA ALA A 99 -6.97 29.12 18.95
C ALA A 99 -8.16 28.14 18.87
N LEU A 100 -8.68 27.95 17.67
CA LEU A 100 -9.70 26.97 17.32
C LEU A 100 -9.09 25.62 16.95
N LEU A 101 -7.81 25.60 16.57
CA LEU A 101 -7.02 24.40 16.29
C LEU A 101 -5.80 24.41 17.22
N THR A 102 -5.59 23.33 17.97
CA THR A 102 -4.46 23.17 18.89
C THR A 102 -3.86 21.76 18.81
N PRO A 103 -2.52 21.60 18.84
CA PRO A 103 -1.50 22.66 18.90
C PRO A 103 -1.44 23.51 17.62
N GLN A 104 -0.65 24.58 17.61
CA GLN A 104 -0.42 25.47 16.46
C GLN A 104 0.95 25.23 15.81
N ASN A 105 1.95 24.81 16.59
CA ASN A 105 3.29 24.49 16.16
C ASN A 105 3.76 23.19 16.83
N MET A 106 4.38 22.32 16.05
CA MET A 106 5.06 21.14 16.58
C MET A 106 6.23 20.75 15.70
N THR A 107 7.19 20.05 16.29
CA THR A 107 8.27 19.37 15.57
C THR A 107 8.05 17.87 15.68
N VAL A 108 8.18 17.17 14.56
CA VAL A 108 8.09 15.72 14.48
C VAL A 108 9.38 15.17 13.90
N GLU A 109 9.93 14.19 14.61
CA GLU A 109 11.07 13.40 14.18
C GLU A 109 10.56 12.01 13.84
N LEU A 110 10.49 11.69 12.55
CA LEU A 110 9.80 10.51 12.04
C LEU A 110 10.81 9.44 11.63
N ARG A 111 10.64 8.22 12.14
CA ARG A 111 11.40 7.07 11.67
C ARG A 111 10.77 6.50 10.39
N PRO A 112 11.54 6.32 9.31
CA PRO A 112 11.06 5.66 8.10
C PRO A 112 10.43 4.30 8.39
N GLY A 113 9.26 4.04 7.80
CA GLY A 113 8.49 2.82 7.97
C GLY A 113 7.67 2.73 9.27
N LYS A 114 7.90 3.58 10.28
CA LYS A 114 7.12 3.59 11.53
C LYS A 114 6.13 4.77 11.57
N PRO A 115 4.80 4.51 11.53
CA PRO A 115 3.81 5.57 11.62
C PRO A 115 3.82 6.22 13.02
N LEU A 116 3.68 7.54 13.05
CA LEU A 116 3.48 8.33 14.26
C LEU A 116 2.06 8.88 14.28
N THR A 117 1.35 8.74 15.40
CA THR A 117 0.00 9.29 15.58
C THR A 117 -0.01 10.34 16.67
N PHE A 118 -0.51 11.53 16.35
CA PHE A 118 -0.65 12.64 17.28
C PHE A 118 -2.07 13.19 17.31
N GLU A 119 -2.46 13.82 18.43
CA GLU A 119 -3.80 14.38 18.59
C GLU A 119 -3.85 15.88 18.31
N VAL A 120 -4.90 16.27 17.59
CA VAL A 120 -5.25 17.64 17.27
C VAL A 120 -6.64 17.92 17.82
N GLN A 121 -6.76 18.98 18.59
CA GLN A 121 -8.01 19.40 19.21
C GLN A 121 -8.59 20.57 18.43
N VAL A 122 -9.84 20.44 18.01
CA VAL A 122 -10.57 21.49 17.29
C VAL A 122 -11.74 21.99 18.11
N LYS A 123 -12.00 23.28 18.01
CA LYS A 123 -13.15 23.94 18.61
C LYS A 123 -13.94 24.71 17.56
N ARG A 124 -15.26 24.59 17.60
CA ARG A 124 -16.17 25.36 16.73
C ARG A 124 -15.96 26.88 16.91
N PRO A 125 -15.81 27.64 15.82
CA PRO A 125 -15.80 29.10 15.87
C PRO A 125 -17.16 29.64 16.33
N LYS A 126 -17.20 30.58 17.29
CA LYS A 126 -18.44 31.26 17.70
C LYS A 126 -18.79 32.47 16.83
N LYS A 127 -17.79 33.10 16.21
CA LYS A 127 -17.92 34.25 15.31
C LYS A 127 -16.81 34.16 14.27
N THR A 128 -17.17 34.18 13.00
CA THR A 128 -16.21 34.13 11.88
C THR A 128 -16.53 35.21 10.88
N SER A 129 -15.61 36.16 10.76
CA SER A 129 -15.58 37.10 9.66
C SER A 129 -15.35 36.33 8.34
N VAL A 130 -16.33 36.29 7.44
CA VAL A 130 -16.26 35.59 6.15
C VAL A 130 -16.37 36.58 4.99
N ASP A 131 -15.64 36.32 3.91
CA ASP A 131 -15.82 36.99 2.63
C ASP A 131 -16.77 36.16 1.75
N VAL A 132 -17.74 36.80 1.11
CA VAL A 132 -18.75 36.12 0.29
C VAL A 132 -18.63 36.56 -1.16
N TYR A 133 -18.64 35.62 -2.09
CA TYR A 133 -18.65 35.87 -3.52
C TYR A 133 -19.80 35.11 -4.18
N TYR A 134 -20.59 35.82 -4.99
CA TYR A 134 -21.75 35.26 -5.68
C TYR A 134 -21.37 34.84 -7.10
N LEU A 135 -21.50 33.56 -7.44
CA LEU A 135 -21.13 33.04 -8.76
C LEU A 135 -22.36 32.37 -9.39
N THR A 136 -22.88 32.91 -10.48
CA THR A 136 -24.13 32.45 -11.10
C THR A 136 -23.96 32.08 -12.57
N SER A 137 -24.74 31.11 -13.05
CA SER A 137 -24.77 30.77 -14.47
C SER A 137 -25.47 31.82 -15.33
N LEU A 138 -25.10 31.86 -16.61
CA LEU A 138 -25.72 32.72 -17.63
C LEU A 138 -27.16 32.32 -17.92
N SER A 139 -27.47 31.01 -17.86
CA SER A 139 -28.82 30.45 -17.94
C SER A 139 -29.74 31.05 -16.87
N PHE A 140 -29.27 31.14 -15.64
CA PHE A 140 -29.97 31.83 -14.55
C PHE A 140 -30.02 33.36 -14.74
N ALA A 141 -29.03 33.93 -15.42
CA ALA A 141 -28.93 35.36 -15.66
C ALA A 141 -29.84 35.87 -16.79
N GLY A 142 -30.18 35.05 -17.80
CA GLY A 142 -31.22 35.19 -18.85
C GLY A 142 -31.42 36.54 -19.60
N LYS A 143 -32.06 36.49 -20.78
CA LYS A 143 -32.17 37.63 -21.72
C LYS A 143 -32.94 38.86 -21.17
N ASP A 144 -33.86 38.68 -20.22
CA ASP A 144 -34.64 39.73 -19.54
C ASP A 144 -34.41 39.78 -18.00
N SER A 145 -33.52 38.94 -17.47
CA SER A 145 -33.46 38.58 -16.04
C SER A 145 -32.13 38.89 -15.34
N SER A 146 -31.27 39.72 -15.95
CA SER A 146 -30.07 40.24 -15.27
C SER A 146 -30.42 40.96 -13.95
N HIS A 147 -31.60 41.61 -13.91
CA HIS A 147 -32.17 42.19 -12.70
C HIS A 147 -32.56 41.13 -11.65
N SER A 148 -33.09 39.98 -12.08
CA SER A 148 -33.49 38.86 -11.20
C SER A 148 -32.29 38.11 -10.64
N ALA A 149 -31.23 37.89 -11.41
CA ALA A 149 -30.01 37.23 -10.92
C ALA A 149 -29.24 38.11 -9.93
N MET A 150 -29.24 39.43 -10.11
CA MET A 150 -28.70 40.37 -9.11
C MET A 150 -29.58 40.44 -7.86
N GLN A 151 -30.89 40.47 -8.03
CA GLN A 151 -31.84 40.47 -6.92
C GLN A 151 -31.72 39.18 -6.10
N LEU A 152 -31.53 38.04 -6.76
CA LEU A 152 -31.22 36.77 -6.13
C LEU A 152 -29.89 36.84 -5.38
N GLY A 153 -28.83 37.36 -6.02
CA GLY A 153 -27.55 37.55 -5.36
C GLY A 153 -27.66 38.43 -4.11
N ALA A 154 -28.43 39.52 -4.15
CA ALA A 154 -28.68 40.38 -2.99
C ALA A 154 -29.43 39.62 -1.87
N GLN A 155 -30.43 38.80 -2.22
CA GLN A 155 -31.12 37.92 -1.25
C GLN A 155 -30.17 36.89 -0.63
N VAL A 156 -29.26 36.32 -1.42
CA VAL A 156 -28.25 35.35 -0.96
C VAL A 156 -27.29 36.01 0.02
N ILE A 157 -26.74 37.18 -0.32
CA ILE A 157 -25.82 37.93 0.55
C ILE A 157 -26.54 38.30 1.86
N SER A 158 -27.76 38.83 1.78
CA SER A 158 -28.57 39.14 2.97
C SER A 158 -28.82 37.91 3.82
N ALA A 159 -29.12 36.76 3.21
CA ALA A 159 -29.35 35.51 3.93
C ALA A 159 -28.13 35.07 4.75
N VAL A 160 -26.92 35.19 4.17
CA VAL A 160 -25.66 34.90 4.86
C VAL A 160 -25.39 35.92 5.96
N GLN A 161 -25.61 37.21 5.71
CA GLN A 161 -25.39 38.29 6.68
C GLN A 161 -26.33 38.21 7.90
N GLU A 162 -27.55 37.71 7.73
CA GLU A 162 -28.45 37.48 8.86
C GLU A 162 -27.94 36.41 9.83
N VAL A 163 -27.24 35.39 9.34
CA VAL A 163 -26.63 34.34 10.19
C VAL A 163 -25.23 34.76 10.65
N CYS A 164 -24.48 35.44 9.79
CA CYS A 164 -23.14 35.94 10.05
C CYS A 164 -23.06 37.45 9.77
N PRO A 165 -23.36 38.30 10.76
CA PRO A 165 -23.40 39.76 10.57
C PRO A 165 -22.08 40.39 10.14
N GLU A 166 -20.96 39.69 10.35
CA GLU A 166 -19.65 40.17 9.92
C GLU A 166 -19.41 39.92 8.43
N ALA A 167 -20.21 39.13 7.72
CA ALA A 167 -19.99 38.74 6.33
C ALA A 167 -19.93 39.93 5.36
N GLU A 168 -18.89 39.97 4.52
CA GLU A 168 -18.68 41.03 3.53
C GLU A 168 -18.74 40.48 2.09
N SER A 169 -19.56 41.09 1.23
CA SER A 169 -19.60 40.76 -0.19
C SER A 169 -18.36 41.31 -0.90
N ARG A 170 -17.66 40.46 -1.65
CA ARG A 170 -16.48 40.83 -2.47
C ARG A 170 -16.82 41.10 -3.93
N GLY A 171 -18.00 40.69 -4.38
CA GLY A 171 -18.44 40.93 -5.75
C GLY A 171 -19.23 39.76 -6.29
N PHE A 172 -19.41 39.75 -7.61
CA PHE A 172 -20.10 38.66 -8.30
C PHE A 172 -19.43 38.27 -9.60
N GLY A 173 -19.68 37.03 -10.00
CA GLY A 173 -19.26 36.48 -11.28
C GLY A 173 -20.43 35.86 -12.01
N ILE A 174 -20.38 35.93 -13.34
CA ILE A 174 -21.31 35.23 -14.23
C ILE A 174 -20.49 34.27 -15.07
N PHE A 175 -20.94 33.03 -15.20
CA PHE A 175 -20.29 32.03 -16.04
C PHE A 175 -21.23 31.45 -17.08
N GLY A 176 -20.67 31.10 -18.23
CA GLY A 176 -21.32 30.34 -19.29
C GLY A 176 -20.50 29.10 -19.58
N ASP A 177 -20.17 28.88 -20.85
CA ASP A 177 -19.44 27.70 -21.29
C ASP A 177 -18.46 28.05 -22.42
N LYS A 178 -17.60 27.10 -22.82
CA LYS A 178 -16.63 27.29 -23.90
C LYS A 178 -17.29 27.18 -25.27
N HIS A 179 -16.72 27.88 -26.25
CA HIS A 179 -17.12 27.83 -27.65
C HIS A 179 -16.15 26.97 -28.46
N ASN A 180 -16.65 25.93 -29.13
CA ASN A 180 -15.80 24.96 -29.80
C ASN A 180 -15.59 25.21 -31.30
N THR A 181 -16.25 26.18 -31.95
CA THR A 181 -16.01 26.44 -33.40
C THR A 181 -16.18 27.90 -33.85
N ASP A 182 -15.41 28.30 -34.87
CA ASP A 182 -15.62 29.56 -35.62
C ASP A 182 -16.96 29.56 -36.40
N SER A 183 -17.61 28.40 -36.61
CA SER A 183 -18.92 28.29 -37.28
C SER A 183 -20.13 28.67 -36.42
N GLU A 184 -19.98 28.74 -35.10
CA GLU A 184 -21.01 29.27 -34.19
C GLU A 184 -20.98 30.81 -34.12
N ARG A 185 -20.01 31.47 -34.78
CA ARG A 185 -19.88 32.95 -34.78
C ARG A 185 -20.98 33.68 -35.55
N THR A 186 -21.71 33.01 -36.45
CA THR A 186 -22.53 33.67 -37.46
C THR A 186 -24.03 33.41 -37.36
N THR A 187 -24.48 32.52 -36.48
CA THR A 187 -25.91 32.13 -36.39
C THR A 187 -26.60 32.46 -35.07
N GLU A 188 -25.88 32.88 -34.01
CA GLU A 188 -26.48 33.03 -32.67
C GLU A 188 -26.97 34.44 -32.30
N CYS A 189 -26.60 35.46 -33.08
CA CYS A 189 -27.24 36.78 -33.04
C CYS A 189 -27.59 37.12 -34.50
N GLY A 190 -28.88 37.11 -34.86
CA GLY A 190 -29.30 37.50 -36.21
C GLY A 190 -28.85 38.93 -36.54
N GLU A 191 -28.48 39.19 -37.80
CA GLU A 191 -28.18 40.55 -38.28
C GLU A 191 -29.36 41.47 -37.96
N GLY A 192 -29.24 42.30 -36.92
CA GLY A 192 -30.28 43.26 -36.50
C GLY A 192 -30.65 43.27 -35.01
N GLU A 193 -30.24 42.29 -34.18
CA GLU A 193 -30.46 42.35 -32.72
C GLU A 193 -29.45 43.30 -32.04
N LEU A 194 -29.81 44.58 -31.85
CA LEU A 194 -29.05 45.48 -30.97
C LEU A 194 -29.03 44.93 -29.54
N GLY A 195 -27.85 44.51 -29.06
CA GLY A 195 -27.62 44.15 -27.65
C GLY A 195 -27.20 42.70 -27.36
N CYS A 196 -27.08 41.85 -28.38
CA CYS A 196 -26.59 40.47 -28.22
C CYS A 196 -25.05 40.46 -28.16
N LYS A 197 -24.47 40.19 -26.97
CA LYS A 197 -23.01 39.94 -26.85
C LYS A 197 -22.72 38.46 -27.03
N LYS A 198 -21.56 38.18 -27.63
CA LYS A 198 -20.97 36.84 -27.79
C LYS A 198 -20.94 36.12 -26.45
N ALA A 199 -21.26 34.83 -26.43
CA ALA A 199 -21.19 34.05 -25.21
C ALA A 199 -19.72 33.97 -24.71
N PHE A 200 -19.58 33.85 -23.40
CA PHE A 200 -18.31 33.91 -22.67
C PHE A 200 -18.29 32.81 -21.60
N SER A 201 -17.11 32.34 -21.20
CA SER A 201 -17.03 31.30 -20.16
C SER A 201 -17.10 31.88 -18.76
N PHE A 202 -16.41 32.98 -18.47
CA PHE A 202 -16.44 33.60 -17.14
C PHE A 202 -16.20 35.11 -17.19
N SER A 203 -17.00 35.87 -16.45
CA SER A 203 -16.86 37.30 -16.26
C SER A 203 -16.95 37.65 -14.77
N HIS A 204 -15.93 38.32 -14.25
CA HIS A 204 -15.86 38.83 -12.88
C HIS A 204 -16.30 40.30 -12.83
N SER A 205 -17.08 40.67 -11.82
CA SER A 205 -17.41 42.04 -11.48
C SER A 205 -17.03 42.34 -10.02
N PRO A 206 -16.14 43.31 -9.76
CA PRO A 206 -15.65 43.63 -8.42
C PRO A 206 -16.64 44.47 -7.59
N SER A 207 -17.78 44.87 -8.15
CA SER A 207 -18.79 45.62 -7.41
C SER A 207 -19.50 44.72 -6.39
N PRO A 208 -19.52 45.07 -5.09
CA PRO A 208 -20.43 44.44 -4.13
C PRO A 208 -21.87 44.56 -4.63
N LEU A 209 -22.67 43.50 -4.54
CA LEU A 209 -24.06 43.51 -5.03
C LEU A 209 -24.92 44.58 -4.35
N ASP A 210 -24.57 44.98 -3.14
CA ASP A 210 -25.28 46.01 -2.36
C ASP A 210 -24.99 47.45 -2.85
N SER A 211 -24.09 47.62 -3.83
CA SER A 211 -23.81 48.93 -4.43
C SER A 211 -24.89 49.29 -5.46
N PRO A 212 -25.40 50.54 -5.46
CA PRO A 212 -26.33 51.01 -6.49
C PRO A 212 -25.73 50.99 -7.92
N GLU A 213 -24.42 50.78 -8.06
CA GLU A 213 -23.72 50.60 -9.34
C GLU A 213 -23.61 49.14 -9.81
N ALA A 214 -24.04 48.15 -9.02
CA ALA A 214 -23.99 46.74 -9.41
C ALA A 214 -24.82 46.44 -10.69
N PRO A 215 -26.03 47.03 -10.89
CA PRO A 215 -26.82 46.83 -12.09
C PRO A 215 -26.23 47.44 -13.37
N THR A 216 -25.41 48.49 -13.23
CA THR A 216 -24.79 49.19 -14.36
C THR A 216 -23.47 48.56 -14.78
N LYS A 217 -22.76 47.90 -13.85
CA LYS A 217 -21.48 47.21 -14.13
C LYS A 217 -21.61 45.73 -14.46
N ALA A 218 -22.76 45.11 -14.28
CA ALA A 218 -22.96 43.78 -14.87
C ALA A 218 -22.99 43.85 -16.38
N PRO A 219 -22.50 42.80 -17.07
CA PRO A 219 -22.67 42.69 -18.51
C PRO A 219 -24.17 42.66 -18.86
N ARG A 220 -24.74 43.81 -19.28
CA ARG A 220 -26.11 43.94 -19.81
C ARG A 220 -26.25 43.24 -21.16
N ASN A 221 -26.39 41.93 -21.23
CA ASN A 221 -26.59 41.29 -22.54
C ASN A 221 -27.41 40.01 -22.42
N GLY A 222 -28.53 39.91 -23.15
CA GLY A 222 -28.56 39.48 -24.55
C GLY A 222 -27.83 38.18 -24.95
N ALA A 223 -26.96 37.61 -24.11
CA ALA A 223 -26.21 36.42 -24.42
C ALA A 223 -27.11 35.19 -24.23
N ARG A 224 -27.27 34.40 -25.29
CA ARG A 224 -28.06 33.17 -25.26
C ARG A 224 -27.19 32.09 -24.61
N ALA A 225 -27.73 31.40 -23.60
CA ALA A 225 -27.06 30.25 -23.00
C ALA A 225 -26.82 29.18 -24.09
N LEU A 226 -25.62 28.58 -24.10
CA LEU A 226 -25.29 27.48 -25.00
C LEU A 226 -26.29 26.33 -24.78
N GLN A 227 -26.82 25.76 -25.87
CA GLN A 227 -27.75 24.64 -25.80
C GLN A 227 -27.00 23.37 -25.35
N GLY A 228 -27.05 23.06 -24.06
CA GLY A 228 -26.49 21.82 -23.51
C GLY A 228 -26.91 21.58 -22.06
N PRO A 229 -26.93 20.32 -21.58
CA PRO A 229 -27.37 19.99 -20.22
C PRO A 229 -26.34 20.34 -19.13
N SER A 230 -25.17 20.87 -19.50
CA SER A 230 -24.07 21.16 -18.57
C SER A 230 -23.23 22.33 -19.06
N GLU A 231 -22.71 23.09 -18.09
CA GLU A 231 -22.02 24.37 -18.27
C GLU A 231 -20.56 24.34 -17.75
N GLY A 232 -19.78 25.37 -18.09
CA GLY A 232 -18.36 25.51 -17.73
C GLY A 232 -18.09 26.07 -16.33
N GLY A 233 -19.02 25.94 -15.38
CA GLY A 233 -18.94 26.62 -14.09
C GLY A 233 -17.77 26.22 -13.19
N LEU A 234 -17.22 25.00 -13.32
CA LEU A 234 -16.02 24.61 -12.57
C LEU A 234 -14.78 25.40 -12.98
N LEU A 235 -14.68 25.80 -14.26
CA LEU A 235 -13.60 26.68 -14.72
C LEU A 235 -13.70 28.06 -14.05
N ALA A 236 -14.91 28.62 -13.98
CA ALA A 236 -15.16 29.89 -13.31
C ALA A 236 -14.85 29.84 -11.81
N LEU A 237 -15.21 28.73 -11.16
CA LEU A 237 -14.91 28.49 -9.76
C LEU A 237 -13.40 28.34 -9.52
N MET A 238 -12.68 27.62 -10.38
CA MET A 238 -11.22 27.52 -10.35
C MET A 238 -10.55 28.89 -10.45
N GLN A 239 -11.02 29.74 -11.38
CA GLN A 239 -10.48 31.10 -11.55
C GLN A 239 -10.81 32.00 -10.36
N THR A 240 -12.01 31.86 -9.78
CA THR A 240 -12.39 32.55 -8.54
C THR A 240 -11.47 32.14 -7.38
N ALA A 241 -11.04 30.88 -7.34
CA ALA A 241 -10.09 30.39 -6.35
C ALA A 241 -8.65 30.84 -6.60
N ALA A 242 -8.19 30.84 -7.85
CA ALA A 242 -6.82 31.18 -8.23
C ALA A 242 -6.55 32.70 -8.22
N CYS A 243 -7.54 33.52 -8.60
CA CYS A 243 -7.37 34.96 -8.82
C CYS A 243 -7.65 35.82 -7.58
N GLY A 244 -7.08 35.46 -6.43
CA GLY A 244 -7.47 36.07 -5.16
C GLY A 244 -7.26 37.60 -5.08
N ALA A 245 -6.25 38.13 -5.76
CA ALA A 245 -6.02 39.58 -5.85
C ALA A 245 -7.09 40.31 -6.67
N MET A 246 -7.58 39.70 -7.75
CA MET A 246 -8.62 40.29 -8.61
C MET A 246 -9.98 40.23 -7.94
N ILE A 247 -10.32 39.10 -7.32
CA ILE A 247 -11.57 38.94 -6.55
C ILE A 247 -11.56 39.85 -5.31
N GLY A 248 -10.38 40.16 -4.76
CA GLY A 248 -10.23 41.05 -3.61
C GLY A 248 -10.49 40.35 -2.27
N TRP A 249 -10.08 39.08 -2.12
CA TRP A 249 -10.19 38.38 -0.83
C TRP A 249 -9.34 39.08 0.24
N VAL A 250 -9.98 39.56 1.31
CA VAL A 250 -9.31 40.21 2.44
C VAL A 250 -9.20 39.24 3.62
N ARG A 251 -10.23 38.44 3.83
CA ARG A 251 -10.31 37.53 4.98
C ARG A 251 -9.86 36.13 4.60
N ASN A 252 -9.45 35.39 5.63
CA ASN A 252 -8.99 34.01 5.47
C ASN A 252 -10.14 33.03 5.25
N ALA A 253 -11.31 33.27 5.86
CA ALA A 253 -12.50 32.47 5.60
C ALA A 253 -13.23 33.03 4.37
N ARG A 254 -13.32 32.24 3.30
CA ARG A 254 -13.91 32.64 2.02
C ARG A 254 -15.07 31.71 1.68
N LEU A 255 -16.16 32.27 1.18
CA LEU A 255 -17.38 31.56 0.80
C LEU A 255 -17.75 31.94 -0.63
N VAL A 256 -17.93 30.93 -1.48
CA VAL A 256 -18.53 31.10 -2.81
C VAL A 256 -19.92 30.50 -2.77
N VAL A 257 -20.94 31.29 -3.11
CA VAL A 257 -22.28 30.76 -3.37
C VAL A 257 -22.41 30.56 -4.87
N TYR A 258 -22.40 29.30 -5.29
CA TYR A 258 -22.47 28.87 -6.67
C TYR A 258 -23.93 28.58 -7.03
N VAL A 259 -24.47 29.28 -8.03
CA VAL A 259 -25.87 29.15 -8.47
C VAL A 259 -25.93 28.64 -9.91
N SER A 260 -26.65 27.54 -10.13
CA SER A 260 -26.90 26.99 -11.46
C SER A 260 -28.13 26.10 -11.46
N ASP A 261 -28.78 26.00 -12.62
CA ASP A 261 -29.87 25.08 -12.94
C ASP A 261 -29.41 23.95 -13.89
N HIS A 262 -28.13 23.93 -14.29
CA HIS A 262 -27.53 22.95 -15.19
C HIS A 262 -26.44 22.12 -14.50
N GLY A 263 -26.06 21.00 -15.13
CA GLY A 263 -24.89 20.23 -14.70
C GLY A 263 -23.57 20.99 -14.92
N PHE A 264 -22.45 20.38 -14.53
CA PHE A 264 -21.11 20.96 -14.66
C PHE A 264 -20.23 20.12 -15.58
N ARG A 265 -19.20 20.75 -16.18
CA ARG A 265 -18.14 20.08 -16.94
C ARG A 265 -16.83 20.05 -16.15
N ALA A 266 -16.19 18.89 -16.12
CA ALA A 266 -14.86 18.64 -15.55
C ALA A 266 -13.98 17.97 -16.61
N ALA A 267 -12.65 18.06 -16.47
CA ALA A 267 -11.74 17.29 -17.33
C ALA A 267 -11.69 15.83 -16.85
N ASP A 268 -11.94 14.90 -17.78
CA ASP A 268 -11.89 13.46 -17.56
C ASP A 268 -10.51 12.87 -17.88
N GLY A 269 -9.41 13.52 -17.48
CA GLY A 269 -8.04 12.96 -17.42
C GLY A 269 -7.38 12.36 -18.70
N ASP A 270 -8.11 12.11 -19.79
CA ASP A 270 -7.71 11.18 -20.86
C ASP A 270 -7.71 11.81 -22.26
N THR A 271 -8.17 13.05 -22.44
CA THR A 271 -8.04 13.76 -23.73
C THR A 271 -7.87 15.28 -23.54
N PRO A 272 -6.67 15.84 -23.71
CA PRO A 272 -6.54 17.27 -23.96
C PRO A 272 -7.26 17.58 -25.28
N HIS A 273 -8.13 18.59 -25.31
CA HIS A 273 -8.47 19.20 -26.61
C HIS A 273 -7.15 19.67 -27.24
N ALA A 274 -6.92 19.37 -28.52
CA ALA A 274 -5.62 19.47 -29.20
C ALA A 274 -4.96 20.88 -29.19
N ASP A 275 -5.65 21.90 -28.70
CA ASP A 275 -5.19 23.29 -28.57
C ASP A 275 -5.25 23.84 -27.12
N SER A 276 -5.51 22.99 -26.13
CA SER A 276 -5.66 23.39 -24.71
C SER A 276 -4.38 23.15 -23.92
N THR A 277 -3.88 24.20 -23.25
CA THR A 277 -2.79 24.06 -22.27
C THR A 277 -3.37 23.73 -20.90
N SER A 278 -2.92 22.62 -20.30
CA SER A 278 -3.09 22.36 -18.87
C SER A 278 -2.21 23.35 -18.09
N ASP A 279 -2.76 24.53 -17.79
CA ASP A 279 -2.14 25.51 -16.87
C ASP A 279 -2.88 25.49 -15.52
N SER A 280 -2.93 24.28 -14.95
CA SER A 280 -3.79 23.88 -13.84
C SER A 280 -3.64 24.79 -12.61
N GLY A 281 -4.69 25.57 -12.35
CA GLY A 281 -4.83 26.36 -11.13
C GLY A 281 -4.16 27.74 -11.12
N ARG A 282 -3.70 28.25 -12.27
CA ARG A 282 -3.21 29.64 -12.37
C ARG A 282 -4.34 30.63 -12.63
N CYS A 283 -4.09 31.88 -12.23
CA CYS A 283 -5.02 32.97 -12.50
C CYS A 283 -4.84 33.51 -13.91
N HIS A 284 -5.91 33.51 -14.70
CA HIS A 284 -5.94 34.03 -16.06
C HIS A 284 -6.89 35.21 -16.25
N LEU A 285 -7.63 35.61 -15.21
CA LEU A 285 -8.53 36.77 -15.27
C LEU A 285 -7.77 38.03 -15.71
N ARG A 286 -8.25 38.64 -16.79
CA ARG A 286 -7.86 39.97 -17.26
C ARG A 286 -9.11 40.82 -17.38
N GLU A 287 -9.01 42.10 -17.05
CA GLU A 287 -10.16 43.03 -17.12
C GLU A 287 -10.82 42.98 -18.51
N GLY A 288 -12.09 42.57 -18.56
CA GLY A 288 -12.89 42.55 -19.79
C GLY A 288 -12.55 41.46 -20.82
N GLN A 289 -11.71 40.47 -20.49
CA GLN A 289 -11.31 39.41 -21.42
C GLN A 289 -11.93 38.04 -21.08
N ASP A 290 -12.49 37.36 -22.09
CA ASP A 290 -12.98 35.99 -21.98
C ASP A 290 -11.80 35.01 -22.12
N ILE A 291 -11.57 34.22 -21.08
CA ILE A 291 -10.42 33.30 -20.91
C ILE A 291 -10.71 31.88 -21.43
N SER A 292 -11.82 31.72 -22.15
CA SER A 292 -12.44 30.45 -22.54
C SER A 292 -11.64 29.57 -23.50
N ARG A 293 -10.87 30.17 -24.42
CA ARG A 293 -10.32 29.45 -25.59
C ARG A 293 -9.06 28.63 -25.31
N SER A 294 -8.26 28.98 -24.30
CA SER A 294 -6.93 28.40 -24.13
C SER A 294 -6.79 27.43 -22.96
N LEU A 295 -7.81 27.33 -22.10
CA LEU A 295 -7.76 26.54 -20.87
C LEU A 295 -8.68 25.34 -20.98
N ASP A 296 -8.21 24.16 -20.54
CA ASP A 296 -9.09 23.02 -20.33
C ASP A 296 -9.95 23.19 -19.06
N TYR A 297 -11.00 22.38 -18.87
CA TYR A 297 -11.74 22.34 -17.62
C TYR A 297 -10.84 21.77 -16.51
N PRO A 298 -11.00 22.20 -15.25
CA PRO A 298 -10.25 21.58 -14.17
C PRO A 298 -10.77 20.16 -13.89
N THR A 299 -9.88 19.29 -13.43
CA THR A 299 -10.28 18.06 -12.76
C THR A 299 -10.86 18.38 -11.37
N VAL A 300 -11.69 17.49 -10.82
CA VAL A 300 -12.24 17.67 -9.46
C VAL A 300 -11.12 17.72 -8.41
N ALA A 301 -10.04 16.96 -8.61
CA ALA A 301 -8.89 16.92 -7.71
C ALA A 301 -8.11 18.25 -7.70
N GLU A 302 -7.84 18.84 -8.88
CA GLU A 302 -7.19 20.15 -8.99
C GLU A 302 -8.03 21.23 -8.30
N LEU A 303 -9.35 21.19 -8.51
CA LEU A 303 -10.27 22.12 -7.86
C LEU A 303 -10.27 21.95 -6.34
N ALA A 304 -10.36 20.72 -5.84
CA ALA A 304 -10.28 20.43 -4.41
C ALA A 304 -8.97 20.93 -3.78
N HIS A 305 -7.85 20.75 -4.47
CA HIS A 305 -6.55 21.26 -4.05
C HIS A 305 -6.55 22.80 -3.95
N LYS A 306 -6.96 23.49 -5.02
CA LYS A 306 -6.94 24.97 -5.03
C LYS A 306 -7.92 25.61 -4.04
N LEU A 307 -9.07 24.98 -3.80
CA LEU A 307 -10.03 25.42 -2.78
C LEU A 307 -9.47 25.25 -1.36
N THR A 308 -8.78 24.14 -1.10
CA THR A 308 -8.11 23.87 0.20
C THR A 308 -7.00 24.88 0.44
N GLU A 309 -6.12 25.07 -0.53
CA GLU A 309 -4.99 26.01 -0.48
C GLU A 309 -5.45 27.44 -0.19
N ASN A 310 -6.56 27.85 -0.81
CA ASN A 310 -7.11 29.20 -0.66
C ASN A 310 -8.19 29.32 0.42
N ASN A 311 -8.47 28.27 1.19
CA ASN A 311 -9.46 28.23 2.27
C ASN A 311 -10.88 28.69 1.83
N ILE A 312 -11.31 28.25 0.65
CA ILE A 312 -12.60 28.59 0.06
C ILE A 312 -13.61 27.48 0.34
N GLN A 313 -14.78 27.87 0.85
CA GLN A 313 -15.92 27.01 1.09
C GLN A 313 -17.01 27.30 0.06
N ILE A 314 -17.83 26.29 -0.27
CA ILE A 314 -18.83 26.43 -1.35
C ILE A 314 -20.23 26.05 -0.85
N ILE A 315 -21.21 26.88 -1.20
CA ILE A 315 -22.62 26.47 -1.18
C ILE A 315 -23.06 26.32 -2.64
N PHE A 316 -23.38 25.10 -3.06
CA PHE A 316 -24.01 24.84 -4.35
C PHE A 316 -25.51 25.04 -4.22
N ALA A 317 -26.00 26.20 -4.61
CA ALA A 317 -27.41 26.53 -4.60
C ALA A 317 -28.02 26.23 -5.97
N VAL A 318 -28.61 25.05 -6.11
CA VAL A 318 -29.01 24.49 -7.41
C VAL A 318 -30.46 24.03 -7.42
N THR A 319 -31.05 23.90 -8.60
CA THR A 319 -32.42 23.38 -8.75
C THR A 319 -32.47 21.88 -8.46
N GLU A 320 -33.66 21.39 -8.08
CA GLU A 320 -33.87 19.99 -7.68
C GLU A 320 -33.39 18.97 -8.74
N GLY A 321 -33.57 19.29 -10.03
CA GLY A 321 -33.21 18.38 -11.13
C GLY A 321 -31.72 18.07 -11.29
N VAL A 322 -30.82 18.85 -10.68
CA VAL A 322 -29.36 18.64 -10.73
C VAL A 322 -28.73 18.41 -9.36
N ALA A 323 -29.52 18.46 -8.28
CA ALA A 323 -29.03 18.45 -6.90
C ALA A 323 -28.18 17.21 -6.56
N GLU A 324 -28.56 16.02 -7.04
CA GLU A 324 -27.84 14.77 -6.81
C GLU A 324 -26.40 14.81 -7.33
N LYS A 325 -26.20 15.32 -8.55
CA LYS A 325 -24.85 15.46 -9.15
C LYS A 325 -23.96 16.40 -8.35
N TYR A 326 -24.53 17.50 -7.84
CA TYR A 326 -23.78 18.43 -7.00
C TYR A 326 -23.54 17.88 -5.59
N GLN A 327 -24.36 16.94 -5.11
CA GLN A 327 -24.12 16.23 -3.86
C GLN A 327 -22.90 15.33 -3.99
N GLU A 328 -22.81 14.54 -5.07
CA GLU A 328 -21.62 13.72 -5.36
C GLU A 328 -20.35 14.57 -5.49
N LEU A 329 -20.43 15.70 -6.22
CA LEU A 329 -19.32 16.64 -6.31
C LEU A 329 -18.93 17.20 -4.93
N SER A 330 -19.93 17.56 -4.11
CA SER A 330 -19.71 18.10 -2.77
C SER A 330 -19.02 17.11 -1.83
N ASP A 331 -19.24 15.81 -2.01
CA ASP A 331 -18.58 14.78 -1.21
C ASP A 331 -17.06 14.71 -1.52
N LEU A 332 -16.68 14.98 -2.77
CA LEU A 332 -15.27 15.02 -3.22
C LEU A 332 -14.55 16.33 -2.85
N LEU A 333 -15.29 17.44 -2.74
CA LEU A 333 -14.73 18.76 -2.43
C LEU A 333 -14.49 18.96 -0.92
N PRO A 334 -13.50 19.78 -0.52
CA PRO A 334 -13.00 19.83 0.85
C PRO A 334 -14.05 20.29 1.88
N LYS A 335 -14.71 21.42 1.63
CA LYS A 335 -15.74 21.98 2.51
C LYS A 335 -16.84 22.65 1.69
N SER A 336 -17.83 21.88 1.29
CA SER A 336 -18.98 22.34 0.53
C SER A 336 -20.29 21.75 1.04
N THR A 337 -21.40 22.34 0.63
CA THR A 337 -22.74 21.80 0.87
C THR A 337 -23.67 22.18 -0.28
N VAL A 338 -24.75 21.43 -0.44
CA VAL A 338 -25.79 21.70 -1.44
C VAL A 338 -27.01 22.35 -0.78
N ALA A 339 -27.56 23.37 -1.43
CA ALA A 339 -28.82 24.00 -1.10
C ALA A 339 -29.77 23.83 -2.29
N ILE A 340 -30.94 23.22 -2.08
CA ILE A 340 -31.91 23.03 -3.15
C ILE A 340 -32.74 24.31 -3.27
N LEU A 341 -32.69 24.95 -4.43
CA LEU A 341 -33.48 26.13 -4.75
C LEU A 341 -34.79 25.71 -5.44
N PRO A 342 -35.95 26.22 -4.99
CA PRO A 342 -37.20 25.98 -5.68
C PRO A 342 -37.25 26.77 -7.00
N SER A 343 -37.93 26.20 -7.99
CA SER A 343 -38.00 26.73 -9.36
C SER A 343 -38.65 28.11 -9.46
N ASP A 344 -39.47 28.49 -8.47
CA ASP A 344 -40.14 29.80 -8.38
C ASP A 344 -39.33 30.85 -7.62
N LEU A 345 -38.13 30.51 -7.14
CA LEU A 345 -37.26 31.36 -6.32
C LEU A 345 -37.90 31.85 -5.02
N SER A 346 -39.01 31.24 -4.58
CA SER A 346 -39.57 31.49 -3.27
C SER A 346 -38.63 30.92 -2.20
N ASN A 347 -38.58 31.51 -1.00
CA ASN A 347 -37.82 30.96 0.14
C ASN A 347 -36.31 30.70 -0.06
N VAL A 348 -35.66 31.28 -1.08
CA VAL A 348 -34.20 31.17 -1.31
C VAL A 348 -33.42 31.52 -0.04
N THR A 349 -33.81 32.58 0.64
CA THR A 349 -33.19 33.04 1.89
C THR A 349 -33.17 31.94 2.96
N ALA A 350 -34.24 31.13 3.08
CA ALA A 350 -34.29 30.05 4.06
C ALA A 350 -33.32 28.91 3.69
N ALA A 351 -33.30 28.50 2.42
CA ALA A 351 -32.42 27.45 1.93
C ALA A 351 -30.93 27.81 2.11
N ILE A 352 -30.56 29.06 1.83
CA ILE A 352 -29.18 29.54 2.01
C ILE A 352 -28.80 29.63 3.50
N LYS A 353 -29.71 30.08 4.37
CA LYS A 353 -29.48 30.11 5.82
C LYS A 353 -29.22 28.72 6.38
N GLU A 354 -30.04 27.74 5.99
CA GLU A 354 -29.87 26.36 6.43
C GLU A 354 -28.53 25.77 5.94
N ALA A 355 -28.22 25.95 4.66
CA ALA A 355 -26.97 25.50 4.07
C ALA A 355 -25.75 26.14 4.76
N TYR A 356 -25.79 27.44 5.03
CA TYR A 356 -24.71 28.12 5.73
C TYR A 356 -24.57 27.65 7.19
N ASN A 357 -25.67 27.39 7.90
CA ASN A 357 -25.64 26.81 9.25
C ASN A 357 -25.01 25.41 9.27
N ARG A 358 -25.34 24.56 8.28
CA ARG A 358 -24.73 23.24 8.12
C ARG A 358 -23.24 23.33 7.78
N LEU A 359 -22.87 24.23 6.87
CA LEU A 359 -21.48 24.43 6.46
C LEU A 359 -20.60 25.00 7.59
N SER A 360 -21.15 25.92 8.39
CA SER A 360 -20.43 26.55 9.51
C SER A 360 -20.34 25.67 10.75
N SER A 361 -21.29 24.75 10.95
CA SER A 361 -21.24 23.72 12.00
C SER A 361 -20.30 22.55 11.65
N ALA A 362 -20.14 22.27 10.36
CA ALA A 362 -19.21 21.27 9.86
C ALA A 362 -17.76 21.70 10.11
N MET A 363 -17.02 20.80 10.73
CA MET A 363 -15.59 20.95 10.99
C MET A 363 -14.83 20.09 9.99
N VAL A 364 -13.91 20.71 9.26
CA VAL A 364 -13.03 20.00 8.34
C VAL A 364 -11.59 20.47 8.53
N VAL A 365 -10.70 19.54 8.88
CA VAL A 365 -9.24 19.74 8.91
C VAL A 365 -8.66 19.01 7.72
N SER A 366 -7.88 19.72 6.92
CA SER A 366 -7.26 19.20 5.71
C SER A 366 -5.78 19.58 5.65
N HIS A 367 -5.06 18.99 4.71
CA HIS A 367 -3.67 19.30 4.39
C HIS A 367 -3.51 19.46 2.89
N THR A 368 -2.44 20.16 2.48
CA THR A 368 -1.93 20.09 1.11
C THR A 368 -0.91 18.95 1.03
N GLY A 369 -0.83 18.27 -0.12
CA GLY A 369 0.06 17.11 -0.29
C GLY A 369 1.51 17.46 0.03
N VAL A 370 2.18 16.57 0.77
CA VAL A 370 3.60 16.66 1.11
C VAL A 370 4.31 15.49 0.44
N PRO A 371 5.28 15.71 -0.47
CA PRO A 371 5.97 14.63 -1.17
C PRO A 371 6.60 13.61 -0.20
N GLY A 372 6.36 12.32 -0.47
CA GLY A 372 6.93 11.22 0.31
C GLY A 372 6.28 10.95 1.68
N LEU A 373 5.21 11.68 2.04
CA LEU A 373 4.52 11.54 3.32
C LEU A 373 3.09 11.03 3.13
N ASN A 374 2.74 9.97 3.85
CA ASN A 374 1.37 9.45 3.93
C ASN A 374 0.70 9.97 5.19
N ILE A 375 -0.50 10.52 5.05
CA ILE A 375 -1.27 11.14 6.13
C ILE A 375 -2.67 10.54 6.16
N SER A 376 -3.14 10.14 7.33
CA SER A 376 -4.51 9.68 7.55
C SER A 376 -5.09 10.29 8.82
N TYR A 377 -6.43 10.35 8.87
CA TYR A 377 -7.18 10.95 9.97
C TYR A 377 -8.15 9.95 10.54
N ILE A 378 -8.21 9.90 11.86
CA ILE A 378 -9.30 9.26 12.61
C ILE A 378 -9.98 10.37 13.41
N THR A 379 -11.25 10.64 13.09
CA THR A 379 -12.05 11.62 13.81
C THR A 379 -13.02 10.96 14.75
N GLU A 380 -13.05 11.44 15.99
CA GLU A 380 -14.01 11.03 17.02
C GLU A 380 -15.08 12.13 17.14
N CYS A 381 -16.17 11.97 16.39
CA CYS A 381 -17.26 12.95 16.36
C CYS A 381 -18.20 12.78 17.58
N ALA A 382 -19.07 13.78 17.81
CA ALA A 382 -19.93 13.81 19.00
C ALA A 382 -21.02 12.72 19.02
N ASP A 383 -21.31 12.13 17.85
CA ASP A 383 -22.19 10.97 17.64
C ASP A 383 -21.57 9.65 18.13
N GLY A 384 -20.29 9.66 18.51
CA GLY A 384 -19.55 8.48 18.98
C GLY A 384 -19.03 7.59 17.84
N GLU A 385 -19.21 8.00 16.58
CA GLU A 385 -18.72 7.26 15.42
C GLU A 385 -17.26 7.65 15.12
N GLN A 386 -16.39 6.64 14.98
CA GLN A 386 -15.04 6.84 14.48
C GLN A 386 -15.03 6.74 12.96
N ARG A 387 -14.57 7.81 12.30
CA ARG A 387 -14.47 7.85 10.83
C ARG A 387 -13.01 7.95 10.43
N SER A 388 -12.57 7.01 9.59
CA SER A 388 -11.24 7.03 8.97
C SER A 388 -11.34 7.64 7.59
N SER A 389 -10.57 8.70 7.32
CA SER A 389 -10.66 9.43 6.05
C SER A 389 -9.37 10.15 5.70
N VAL A 390 -9.28 10.62 4.45
CA VAL A 390 -8.15 11.40 3.91
C VAL A 390 -8.09 12.82 4.50
N ARG A 391 -9.18 13.27 5.13
CA ARG A 391 -9.33 14.55 5.83
C ARG A 391 -10.08 14.32 7.14
N GLY A 392 -9.86 15.16 8.14
CA GLY A 392 -10.62 15.08 9.38
C GLY A 392 -11.94 15.82 9.26
N ALA A 393 -13.09 15.13 9.24
CA ALA A 393 -14.40 15.76 9.07
C ALA A 393 -15.44 15.31 10.13
N CYS A 394 -16.24 16.25 10.62
CA CYS A 394 -17.44 15.99 11.42
C CYS A 394 -18.57 16.94 11.00
N SER A 395 -19.77 16.39 10.78
CA SER A 395 -20.93 17.11 10.24
C SER A 395 -21.61 18.00 11.28
N ASP A 396 -21.65 17.59 12.55
CA ASP A 396 -22.19 18.41 13.63
C ASP A 396 -21.23 18.44 14.83
N THR A 397 -20.63 19.60 15.02
CA THR A 397 -19.89 19.91 16.24
C THR A 397 -20.83 20.73 17.14
N GLY A 398 -21.50 20.03 18.06
CA GLY A 398 -22.35 20.66 19.06
C GLY A 398 -21.65 21.82 19.79
N ASP A 399 -22.42 22.77 20.28
CA ASP A 399 -21.87 24.04 20.77
C ASP A 399 -20.81 23.86 21.87
N ASN A 400 -19.64 24.47 21.65
CA ASN A 400 -18.57 24.64 22.64
C ASN A 400 -17.80 23.36 23.07
N ARG A 401 -18.06 22.19 22.49
CA ARG A 401 -17.28 20.95 22.73
C ARG A 401 -15.99 20.95 21.89
N ARG A 402 -14.91 20.43 22.45
CA ARG A 402 -13.67 20.16 21.69
C ARG A 402 -13.80 18.79 21.04
N THR A 403 -13.50 18.72 19.75
CA THR A 403 -13.45 17.47 18.99
C THR A 403 -11.99 17.05 18.86
N SER A 404 -11.70 15.78 19.17
CA SER A 404 -10.36 15.21 19.04
C SER A 404 -10.20 14.57 17.67
N LEU A 405 -9.07 14.84 17.02
CA LEU A 405 -8.67 14.24 15.75
C LEU A 405 -7.30 13.58 15.95
N LYS A 406 -7.21 12.29 15.65
CA LYS A 406 -5.94 11.57 15.61
C LYS A 406 -5.41 11.63 14.19
N VAL A 407 -4.23 12.20 14.03
CA VAL A 407 -3.54 12.33 12.76
C VAL A 407 -2.38 11.36 12.75
N THR A 408 -2.38 10.43 11.81
CA THR A 408 -1.29 9.46 11.62
C THR A 408 -0.47 9.86 10.41
N ILE A 409 0.84 9.99 10.61
CA ILE A 409 1.80 10.31 9.55
C ILE A 409 2.86 9.22 9.43
N SER A 410 3.27 8.91 8.21
CA SER A 410 4.31 7.90 7.93
C SER A 410 5.08 8.24 6.66
N SER A 411 6.35 7.89 6.62
CA SER A 411 7.18 7.96 5.41
C SER A 411 7.79 6.58 5.14
N LYS A 412 8.09 6.30 3.87
CA LYS A 412 8.85 5.09 3.50
C LYS A 412 10.35 5.34 3.55
N ASP A 413 10.77 6.52 3.09
CA ASP A 413 12.15 6.91 2.96
C ASP A 413 12.51 8.08 3.91
N CYS A 414 13.80 8.38 3.97
CA CYS A 414 14.32 9.58 4.61
C CYS A 414 13.92 10.82 3.81
N LEU A 415 13.08 11.67 4.41
CA LEU A 415 12.65 12.94 3.85
C LEU A 415 13.63 14.05 4.24
N GLU A 416 13.92 14.94 3.29
CA GLU A 416 14.55 16.23 3.56
C GLU A 416 13.70 17.06 4.54
N PRO A 417 14.32 17.92 5.38
CA PRO A 417 13.57 18.77 6.30
C PRO A 417 12.52 19.61 5.58
N GLN A 418 11.25 19.45 5.96
CA GLN A 418 10.13 20.12 5.32
C GLN A 418 9.01 20.45 6.32
N SER A 419 8.02 21.21 5.87
CA SER A 419 6.89 21.64 6.71
C SER A 419 5.57 21.05 6.20
N LEU A 420 4.78 20.51 7.13
CA LEU A 420 3.41 20.09 6.90
C LEU A 420 2.47 21.11 7.57
N HIS A 421 1.44 21.55 6.86
CA HIS A 421 0.42 22.44 7.39
C HIS A 421 -0.94 21.75 7.42
N LEU A 422 -1.50 21.59 8.62
CA LEU A 422 -2.88 21.14 8.80
C LEU A 422 -3.78 22.36 8.98
N GLN A 423 -4.67 22.60 8.02
CA GLN A 423 -5.53 23.78 7.98
C GLN A 423 -6.94 23.44 8.45
N LEU A 424 -7.47 24.22 9.39
CA LEU A 424 -8.90 24.19 9.70
C LEU A 424 -9.65 25.02 8.64
N LEU A 425 -10.49 24.36 7.84
CA LEU A 425 -11.17 25.00 6.72
C LEU A 425 -12.28 25.95 7.19
N GLY A 426 -12.27 27.17 6.65
CA GLY A 426 -13.10 28.29 7.08
C GLY A 426 -12.58 29.03 8.31
N SER A 427 -11.33 28.78 8.73
CA SER A 427 -10.64 29.49 9.82
C SER A 427 -9.24 29.90 9.37
N PRO A 428 -8.64 30.96 9.96
CA PRO A 428 -7.22 31.24 9.76
C PRO A 428 -6.29 30.36 10.60
N ASP A 429 -6.81 29.54 11.51
CA ASP A 429 -5.98 28.69 12.37
C ASP A 429 -5.47 27.46 11.62
N ARG A 430 -4.16 27.21 11.76
CA ARG A 430 -3.45 26.07 11.20
C ARG A 430 -2.43 25.55 12.20
N LEU A 431 -2.12 24.26 12.08
CA LEU A 431 -1.02 23.61 12.76
C LEU A 431 0.14 23.49 11.78
N SER A 432 1.28 24.06 12.14
CA SER A 432 2.53 23.92 11.39
C SER A 432 3.38 22.84 12.05
N VAL A 433 3.72 21.80 11.29
CA VAL A 433 4.52 20.66 11.72
C VAL A 433 5.86 20.73 10.99
N GLU A 434 6.94 20.96 11.73
CA GLU A 434 8.30 20.81 11.22
C GLU A 434 8.66 19.33 11.21
N LEU A 435 8.92 18.77 10.02
CA LEU A 435 9.21 17.36 9.82
C LEU A 435 10.71 17.15 9.64
N LYS A 436 11.27 16.22 10.43
CA LYS A 436 12.62 15.71 10.30
C LYS A 436 12.59 14.19 10.26
N SER A 437 13.49 13.58 9.51
CA SER A 437 13.60 12.12 9.44
C SER A 437 14.69 11.62 10.38
N LEU A 438 14.37 10.62 11.21
CA LEU A 438 15.31 9.94 12.10
C LEU A 438 16.06 8.85 11.32
N CYS A 439 16.98 9.28 10.45
CA CYS A 439 17.80 8.38 9.65
C CYS A 439 19.25 8.27 10.14
N SER A 440 19.68 9.22 10.95
CA SER A 440 20.97 9.19 11.63
C SER A 440 20.85 8.51 12.99
N CYS A 441 21.88 7.76 13.36
CA CYS A 441 22.00 7.24 14.72
C CYS A 441 22.72 8.22 15.65
N GLU A 442 22.09 8.55 16.77
CA GLU A 442 22.71 9.25 17.90
C GLU A 442 23.13 8.23 18.95
N CYS A 443 24.31 7.62 18.76
CA CYS A 443 24.78 6.56 19.65
C CYS A 443 25.30 7.07 20.99
N GLY A 444 25.57 8.37 21.12
CA GLY A 444 26.08 8.99 22.35
C GLY A 444 27.51 8.58 22.71
N ASP A 445 28.20 7.89 21.80
CA ASP A 445 29.56 7.42 22.01
C ASP A 445 30.54 8.58 21.79
N GLY A 446 31.51 8.75 22.70
CA GLY A 446 32.62 9.68 22.52
C GLY A 446 33.64 9.15 21.50
N PRO A 447 34.58 10.00 21.04
CA PRO A 447 35.66 9.55 20.17
C PRO A 447 36.52 8.52 20.91
N ASP A 448 36.74 7.36 20.28
CA ASP A 448 37.67 6.32 20.74
C ASP A 448 38.74 6.09 19.64
N PRO A 449 39.72 7.01 19.51
CA PRO A 449 40.71 6.94 18.45
C PRO A 449 41.63 5.73 18.60
N GLU A 450 41.87 5.24 19.83
CA GLU A 450 42.69 4.06 20.08
C GLU A 450 42.04 2.80 19.49
N PHE A 451 40.73 2.64 19.63
CA PHE A 451 40.02 1.50 19.05
C PHE A 451 40.10 1.45 17.52
N CYS A 452 40.19 2.62 16.86
CA CYS A 452 40.35 2.74 15.41
C CYS A 452 41.81 3.00 14.99
N SER A 453 42.77 2.59 15.80
CA SER A 453 44.22 2.65 15.51
C SER A 453 44.73 4.06 15.16
N TYR A 454 44.05 5.11 15.64
CA TYR A 454 44.28 6.51 15.29
C TYR A 454 44.16 6.85 13.79
N SER A 455 43.66 5.90 13.00
CA SER A 455 43.55 5.93 11.54
C SER A 455 42.09 5.92 11.06
N GLY A 456 41.17 6.27 11.94
CA GLY A 456 39.75 6.37 11.63
C GLY A 456 38.94 7.02 12.74
N GLU A 457 37.67 7.26 12.44
CA GLU A 457 36.68 7.80 13.36
C GLU A 457 35.82 6.68 13.93
N PHE A 458 35.72 6.62 15.26
CA PHE A 458 34.84 5.69 15.96
C PHE A 458 33.43 6.28 16.05
N ARG A 459 32.42 5.52 15.61
CA ARG A 459 31.00 5.90 15.74
C ARG A 459 30.12 4.66 15.81
N CYS A 460 29.20 4.60 16.79
CA CYS A 460 28.21 3.53 16.91
C CYS A 460 28.80 2.11 16.93
N GLY A 461 29.92 1.91 17.63
CA GLY A 461 30.59 0.61 17.73
C GLY A 461 31.45 0.20 16.53
N VAL A 462 31.57 1.04 15.49
CA VAL A 462 32.35 0.75 14.29
C VAL A 462 33.37 1.86 13.98
N CYS A 463 34.44 1.49 13.29
CA CYS A 463 35.43 2.43 12.77
C CYS A 463 35.15 2.78 11.30
N ARG A 464 35.14 4.08 11.01
CA ARG A 464 35.18 4.65 9.68
C ARG A 464 36.61 5.12 9.39
N CYS A 465 37.32 4.35 8.58
CA CYS A 465 38.74 4.59 8.32
C CYS A 465 38.98 5.83 7.45
N TYR A 466 40.11 6.50 7.70
CA TYR A 466 40.60 7.55 6.81
C TYR A 466 41.07 6.96 5.47
N PRO A 467 41.10 7.76 4.39
CA PRO A 467 41.57 7.29 3.09
C PRO A 467 42.96 6.63 3.20
N GLY A 468 43.12 5.45 2.60
CA GLY A 468 44.36 4.66 2.68
C GLY A 468 44.35 3.59 3.78
N PHE A 469 43.43 3.67 4.74
CA PHE A 469 43.31 2.68 5.82
C PHE A 469 42.06 1.81 5.68
N ILE A 470 42.21 0.53 5.99
CA ILE A 470 41.14 -0.49 5.93
C ILE A 470 41.17 -1.40 7.16
N GLY A 471 40.19 -2.30 7.26
CA GLY A 471 40.07 -3.24 8.38
C GLY A 471 39.02 -2.81 9.41
N SER A 472 38.63 -3.73 10.29
CA SER A 472 37.60 -3.49 11.33
C SER A 472 37.98 -2.36 12.31
N ARG A 473 39.29 -2.13 12.48
CA ARG A 473 39.88 -1.15 13.40
C ARG A 473 40.82 -0.17 12.70
N CYS A 474 40.75 -0.09 11.37
CA CYS A 474 41.62 0.80 10.56
C CYS A 474 43.12 0.59 10.81
N ASP A 475 43.47 -0.65 11.18
CA ASP A 475 44.81 -1.10 11.55
C ASP A 475 45.69 -1.44 10.34
N CYS A 476 45.10 -1.46 9.15
CA CYS A 476 45.80 -1.81 7.91
C CYS A 476 45.93 -0.63 6.95
N ASP A 477 47.11 -0.50 6.36
CA ASP A 477 47.50 0.54 5.39
C ASP A 477 47.60 -0.09 4.00
N LEU A 478 46.77 0.38 3.07
CA LEU A 478 46.67 -0.11 1.69
C LEU A 478 47.98 0.02 0.91
N GLU A 479 48.88 0.93 1.29
CA GLU A 479 50.18 1.11 0.60
C GLU A 479 51.24 0.10 1.04
N ARG A 480 51.02 -0.62 2.15
CA ARG A 480 52.04 -1.47 2.79
C ARG A 480 51.72 -2.97 2.78
N GLU A 481 50.56 -3.37 2.29
CA GLU A 481 50.15 -4.78 2.32
C GLU A 481 50.55 -5.58 1.08
N SER A 482 50.75 -6.87 1.33
CA SER A 482 50.97 -7.92 0.34
C SER A 482 49.80 -8.89 0.42
N ASP A 483 49.20 -9.24 -0.72
CA ASP A 483 48.11 -10.22 -0.80
C ASP A 483 48.53 -11.65 -0.37
N ALA A 484 49.77 -11.85 0.05
CA ALA A 484 50.34 -13.16 0.41
C ALA A 484 49.59 -13.83 1.57
N THR A 485 49.10 -13.05 2.55
CA THR A 485 48.35 -13.55 3.72
C THR A 485 46.93 -14.00 3.37
N CYS A 486 46.40 -13.61 2.22
CA CYS A 486 45.08 -13.99 1.72
C CYS A 486 45.14 -15.14 0.71
N ARG A 487 46.29 -15.80 0.57
CA ARG A 487 46.47 -16.98 -0.27
C ARG A 487 46.68 -18.20 0.60
N MET A 488 45.96 -19.29 0.32
CA MET A 488 46.14 -20.55 1.03
C MET A 488 47.52 -21.17 0.76
N LYS A 489 48.01 -21.03 -0.47
CA LYS A 489 49.40 -21.34 -0.91
C LYS A 489 49.85 -20.25 -1.88
N GLU A 490 51.16 -20.06 -2.05
CA GLU A 490 51.71 -18.99 -2.92
C GLU A 490 51.16 -18.99 -4.35
N ALA A 491 50.86 -20.18 -4.89
CA ALA A 491 50.31 -20.35 -6.25
C ALA A 491 48.77 -20.20 -6.33
N ASP A 492 48.07 -20.16 -5.19
CA ASP A 492 46.61 -20.08 -5.16
C ASP A 492 46.13 -18.64 -5.40
N GLN A 493 44.90 -18.51 -5.87
CA GLN A 493 44.26 -17.20 -6.02
C GLN A 493 43.99 -16.58 -4.65
N VAL A 494 44.10 -15.25 -4.58
CA VAL A 494 43.72 -14.46 -3.41
C VAL A 494 42.25 -14.77 -3.08
N CYS A 495 41.99 -15.17 -1.84
CA CYS A 495 40.65 -15.54 -1.36
C CYS A 495 39.92 -16.54 -2.26
N SER A 496 40.68 -17.50 -2.81
CA SER A 496 40.18 -18.53 -3.74
C SER A 496 39.42 -17.96 -4.96
N GLY A 497 39.62 -16.67 -5.29
CA GLY A 497 38.88 -15.95 -6.33
C GLY A 497 37.40 -15.71 -6.00
N ARG A 498 36.98 -15.97 -4.76
CA ARG A 498 35.59 -15.88 -4.29
C ARG A 498 35.40 -14.89 -3.15
N GLY A 499 36.32 -13.95 -3.02
CA GLY A 499 36.29 -12.89 -2.05
C GLY A 499 37.36 -11.84 -2.32
N ASP A 500 37.31 -10.77 -1.55
CA ASP A 500 38.28 -9.69 -1.60
C ASP A 500 39.23 -9.80 -0.39
N CYS A 501 40.53 -9.65 -0.62
CA CYS A 501 41.51 -9.60 0.47
C CYS A 501 41.49 -8.22 1.10
N MET A 502 41.19 -8.17 2.40
CA MET A 502 41.22 -6.95 3.18
C MET A 502 42.00 -7.20 4.47
N CYS A 503 43.11 -6.47 4.66
CA CYS A 503 43.88 -6.49 5.91
C CYS A 503 44.37 -7.91 6.26
N GLY A 504 44.92 -8.59 5.25
CA GLY A 504 45.40 -9.97 5.35
C GLY A 504 44.34 -11.04 5.67
N GLN A 505 43.05 -10.73 5.51
CA GLN A 505 41.93 -11.67 5.67
C GLN A 505 40.98 -11.60 4.47
N CYS A 506 40.29 -12.69 4.18
CA CYS A 506 39.36 -12.75 3.05
C CYS A 506 37.93 -12.41 3.46
N GLU A 507 37.33 -11.47 2.74
CA GLU A 507 35.90 -11.19 2.79
C GLU A 507 35.20 -11.88 1.61
N CYS A 508 34.38 -12.89 1.91
CA CYS A 508 33.79 -13.74 0.87
C CYS A 508 32.61 -13.08 0.16
N ASN A 509 32.52 -13.30 -1.15
CA ASN A 509 31.48 -12.76 -2.01
C ASN A 509 30.10 -13.28 -1.58
N ARG A 510 29.13 -12.36 -1.55
CA ARG A 510 27.73 -12.69 -1.28
C ARG A 510 27.01 -13.14 -2.57
N ARG A 511 26.03 -14.02 -2.42
CA ARG A 511 25.17 -14.53 -3.51
C ARG A 511 23.83 -13.77 -3.50
N GLU A 512 23.10 -13.81 -4.63
CA GLU A 512 21.75 -13.23 -4.72
C GLU A 512 20.75 -13.94 -3.80
N ASN A 513 20.93 -15.25 -3.60
CA ASN A 513 20.12 -16.04 -2.67
C ASN A 513 20.72 -15.98 -1.25
N PRO A 514 20.02 -15.41 -0.25
CA PRO A 514 20.51 -15.30 1.11
C PRO A 514 20.78 -16.63 1.81
N ALA A 515 20.24 -17.76 1.32
CA ALA A 515 20.50 -19.08 1.88
C ALA A 515 21.88 -19.66 1.45
N GLU A 516 22.50 -19.07 0.43
CA GLU A 516 23.74 -19.56 -0.18
C GLU A 516 24.94 -18.75 0.29
N HIS A 517 25.89 -19.43 0.94
CA HIS A 517 27.00 -18.79 1.63
C HIS A 517 28.33 -19.35 1.15
N ILE A 518 29.27 -18.44 0.89
CA ILE A 518 30.69 -18.73 0.71
C ILE A 518 31.38 -18.38 2.03
N TYR A 519 32.21 -19.27 2.54
CA TYR A 519 32.86 -19.13 3.84
C TYR A 519 34.23 -19.82 3.84
N GLY A 520 34.93 -19.73 4.98
CA GLY A 520 36.30 -20.23 5.12
C GLY A 520 37.30 -19.07 5.22
N GLN A 521 38.51 -19.38 5.69
CA GLN A 521 39.54 -18.36 5.94
C GLN A 521 39.99 -17.67 4.64
N TYR A 522 39.94 -18.39 3.54
CA TYR A 522 40.32 -17.98 2.20
C TYR A 522 39.15 -18.08 1.22
N CYS A 523 37.91 -18.07 1.72
CA CYS A 523 36.68 -18.26 0.91
C CYS A 523 36.70 -19.55 0.08
N GLU A 524 37.27 -20.60 0.65
CA GLU A 524 37.51 -21.91 0.05
C GLU A 524 36.31 -22.87 0.17
N CYS A 525 35.32 -22.54 0.98
CA CYS A 525 34.13 -23.36 1.19
C CYS A 525 32.84 -22.67 0.76
N ASP A 526 31.83 -23.49 0.45
CA ASP A 526 30.46 -23.04 0.26
C ASP A 526 29.47 -24.13 0.73
N ASN A 527 28.18 -23.77 0.77
CA ASN A 527 27.10 -24.68 1.18
C ASN A 527 26.18 -25.11 0.01
N PHE A 528 26.60 -24.93 -1.24
CA PHE A 528 25.74 -25.15 -2.41
C PHE A 528 26.39 -25.96 -3.56
N SER A 529 27.68 -26.26 -3.47
CA SER A 529 28.46 -26.96 -4.50
C SER A 529 28.61 -28.48 -4.25
N CYS A 530 27.85 -29.06 -3.32
CA CYS A 530 27.88 -30.51 -3.09
C CYS A 530 27.11 -31.31 -4.15
N GLU A 531 27.29 -32.63 -4.14
CA GLU A 531 26.62 -33.55 -5.07
C GLU A 531 25.08 -33.45 -4.97
N ARG A 532 24.43 -33.62 -6.13
CA ARG A 532 22.97 -33.58 -6.27
C ARG A 532 22.44 -34.93 -6.69
N ALA A 533 21.42 -35.42 -5.98
CA ALA A 533 20.65 -36.59 -6.36
C ALA A 533 19.22 -36.17 -6.75
N LEU A 534 18.76 -36.62 -7.93
CA LEU A 534 17.46 -36.24 -8.50
C LEU A 534 17.23 -34.72 -8.53
N GLY A 535 18.29 -33.95 -8.81
CA GLY A 535 18.27 -32.48 -8.88
C GLY A 535 18.33 -31.75 -7.53
N LYS A 536 18.23 -32.46 -6.40
CA LYS A 536 18.29 -31.89 -5.05
C LYS A 536 19.69 -31.96 -4.47
N LEU A 537 20.13 -30.87 -3.84
CA LEU A 537 21.41 -30.80 -3.10
C LEU A 537 21.40 -31.81 -1.95
N CYS A 538 22.41 -32.68 -1.89
CA CYS A 538 22.49 -33.78 -0.93
C CYS A 538 21.20 -34.61 -0.84
N GLY A 539 20.55 -34.85 -1.97
CA GLY A 539 19.31 -35.64 -2.07
C GLY A 539 18.10 -35.02 -1.37
N GLY A 540 18.25 -33.84 -0.74
CA GLY A 540 17.27 -33.28 0.19
C GLY A 540 17.24 -33.95 1.57
N HIS A 541 18.25 -34.77 1.88
CA HIS A 541 18.35 -35.58 3.10
C HIS A 541 19.73 -35.40 3.77
N GLY A 542 20.31 -34.22 3.64
CA GLY A 542 21.60 -33.89 4.23
C GLY A 542 21.96 -32.42 4.07
N ARG A 543 23.03 -32.02 4.77
CA ARG A 543 23.57 -30.67 4.72
C ARG A 543 24.87 -30.65 3.93
N CYS A 544 24.98 -29.71 2.99
CA CYS A 544 26.20 -29.48 2.23
C CYS A 544 27.21 -28.69 3.07
N ILE A 545 28.38 -29.28 3.32
CA ILE A 545 29.49 -28.66 4.05
C ILE A 545 30.74 -28.78 3.20
N CYS A 546 31.17 -27.67 2.58
CA CYS A 546 32.43 -27.54 1.86
C CYS A 546 32.69 -28.67 0.84
N GLY A 547 31.69 -28.97 0.01
CA GLY A 547 31.77 -29.98 -1.05
C GLY A 547 31.38 -31.40 -0.62
N GLU A 548 31.14 -31.64 0.67
CA GLU A 548 30.71 -32.95 1.19
C GLU A 548 29.28 -32.90 1.74
N CYS A 549 28.48 -33.93 1.44
CA CYS A 549 27.14 -34.06 1.98
C CYS A 549 27.15 -34.79 3.31
N HIS A 550 26.76 -34.10 4.38
CA HIS A 550 26.53 -34.69 5.69
C HIS A 550 25.08 -35.16 5.79
N CYS A 551 24.87 -36.46 5.64
CA CYS A 551 23.54 -37.06 5.59
C CYS A 551 22.82 -37.02 6.94
N ASP A 552 21.50 -36.83 6.85
CA ASP A 552 20.60 -36.97 7.99
C ASP A 552 20.55 -38.44 8.45
N SER A 553 20.14 -38.66 9.70
CA SER A 553 20.02 -40.02 10.23
C SER A 553 19.06 -40.86 9.38
N GLY A 554 19.52 -42.04 8.96
CA GLY A 554 18.75 -42.93 8.09
C GLY A 554 19.10 -42.83 6.60
N PHE A 555 20.06 -41.98 6.22
CA PHE A 555 20.54 -41.81 4.84
C PHE A 555 22.06 -41.92 4.77
N VAL A 556 22.55 -42.51 3.69
CA VAL A 556 23.97 -42.74 3.38
C VAL A 556 24.24 -42.49 1.89
N GLY A 557 25.51 -42.51 1.50
CA GLY A 557 25.96 -42.21 0.13
C GLY A 557 26.53 -40.80 0.01
N THR A 558 27.34 -40.56 -1.02
CA THR A 558 28.04 -39.27 -1.24
C THR A 558 27.07 -38.11 -1.51
N ALA A 559 25.86 -38.42 -1.98
CA ALA A 559 24.78 -37.47 -2.22
C ALA A 559 23.57 -37.68 -1.29
N CYS A 560 23.69 -38.49 -0.23
CA CYS A 560 22.62 -38.81 0.73
C CYS A 560 21.32 -39.33 0.09
N ASP A 561 21.45 -40.07 -1.00
CA ASP A 561 20.35 -40.60 -1.80
C ASP A 561 19.91 -42.00 -1.37
N CYS A 562 20.73 -42.70 -0.59
CA CYS A 562 20.48 -44.07 -0.19
C CYS A 562 19.91 -44.14 1.23
N SER A 563 18.66 -44.58 1.37
CA SER A 563 18.07 -44.83 2.69
C SER A 563 18.61 -46.12 3.31
N THR A 564 18.89 -46.10 4.61
CA THR A 564 19.28 -47.29 5.39
C THR A 564 18.09 -48.10 5.91
N GLU A 565 16.88 -47.57 5.75
CA GLU A 565 15.65 -48.30 6.08
C GLU A 565 15.42 -49.45 5.07
N VAL A 566 14.68 -50.47 5.51
CA VAL A 566 14.38 -51.67 4.69
C VAL A 566 12.88 -51.98 4.66
N ASP A 567 12.05 -51.07 5.15
CA ASP A 567 10.59 -51.22 5.27
C ASP A 567 9.93 -51.44 3.89
N ARG A 568 10.38 -50.74 2.85
CA ARG A 568 9.85 -50.91 1.48
C ARG A 568 10.34 -52.18 0.79
N CYS A 569 11.36 -52.82 1.34
CA CYS A 569 11.84 -54.13 0.89
C CYS A 569 11.15 -55.28 1.63
N MET A 570 10.32 -55.02 2.65
CA MET A 570 9.72 -56.05 3.48
C MET A 570 8.43 -56.57 2.85
N SER A 571 8.39 -57.86 2.52
CA SER A 571 7.18 -58.52 2.04
C SER A 571 6.18 -58.76 3.17
N PRO A 572 4.87 -58.92 2.87
CA PRO A 572 3.82 -59.21 3.88
C PRO A 572 4.11 -60.44 4.75
N ASN A 573 4.94 -61.36 4.25
CA ASN A 573 5.36 -62.58 4.95
C ASN A 573 6.61 -62.36 5.84
N GLY A 574 7.07 -61.11 6.00
CA GLY A 574 8.23 -60.74 6.82
C GLY A 574 9.60 -61.01 6.18
N SER A 575 9.66 -61.41 4.91
CA SER A 575 10.91 -61.64 4.18
C SER A 575 11.36 -60.40 3.40
N LEU A 576 12.67 -60.14 3.36
CA LEU A 576 13.25 -59.08 2.54
C LEU A 576 13.26 -59.50 1.06
N CYS A 577 12.66 -58.69 0.19
CA CYS A 577 12.58 -58.92 -1.24
C CYS A 577 12.10 -60.32 -1.60
N SER A 578 11.13 -60.84 -0.83
CA SER A 578 10.58 -62.19 -0.96
C SER A 578 11.63 -63.32 -0.95
N ASN A 579 12.81 -63.09 -0.33
CA ASN A 579 14.00 -63.96 -0.38
C ASN A 579 14.52 -64.25 -1.79
N ARG A 580 14.24 -63.34 -2.75
CA ARG A 580 14.51 -63.49 -4.19
C ARG A 580 15.30 -62.31 -4.74
N GLY A 581 15.92 -61.53 -3.87
CA GLY A 581 16.73 -60.36 -4.20
C GLY A 581 17.40 -59.78 -2.96
N ASN A 582 18.22 -58.76 -3.18
CA ASN A 582 18.87 -58.00 -2.11
C ASN A 582 18.22 -56.61 -1.98
N CYS A 583 18.06 -56.12 -0.76
CA CYS A 583 17.59 -54.76 -0.53
C CYS A 583 18.78 -53.80 -0.56
N GLU A 584 18.78 -52.86 -1.49
CA GLU A 584 19.79 -51.80 -1.59
C GLU A 584 19.07 -50.45 -1.68
N CYS A 585 19.42 -49.51 -0.80
CA CYS A 585 18.78 -48.20 -0.70
C CYS A 585 17.25 -48.26 -0.58
N ASN A 586 16.76 -49.19 0.24
CA ASN A 586 15.33 -49.45 0.46
C ASN A 586 14.56 -49.84 -0.82
N GLN A 587 15.26 -50.45 -1.79
CA GLN A 587 14.68 -51.01 -3.01
C GLN A 587 15.21 -52.41 -3.28
N CYS A 588 14.33 -53.30 -3.74
CA CYS A 588 14.71 -54.67 -4.03
C CYS A 588 15.39 -54.83 -5.39
N LYS A 589 16.64 -55.31 -5.38
CA LYS A 589 17.36 -55.81 -6.56
C LYS A 589 17.09 -57.30 -6.71
N CYS A 590 16.15 -57.65 -7.58
CA CYS A 590 15.72 -59.01 -7.81
C CYS A 590 16.77 -59.86 -8.52
N SER A 591 16.89 -61.13 -8.11
CA SER A 591 17.79 -62.12 -8.68
C SER A 591 17.02 -63.06 -9.60
N GLY A 592 17.56 -63.44 -10.77
CA GLY A 592 16.91 -64.38 -11.69
C GLY A 592 15.73 -63.75 -12.45
N PRO A 593 14.66 -64.52 -12.81
CA PRO A 593 13.55 -64.01 -13.61
C PRO A 593 12.52 -63.20 -12.81
N TYR A 594 12.78 -62.91 -11.54
CA TYR A 594 11.82 -62.25 -10.65
C TYR A 594 11.81 -60.74 -10.87
N SER A 595 10.63 -60.13 -10.78
CA SER A 595 10.41 -58.70 -10.95
C SER A 595 9.36 -58.20 -9.95
N GLY A 596 9.10 -56.89 -9.97
CA GLY A 596 8.23 -56.21 -9.01
C GLY A 596 9.00 -55.56 -7.86
N PRO A 597 8.36 -54.66 -7.10
CA PRO A 597 8.99 -53.90 -6.02
C PRO A 597 9.53 -54.76 -4.88
N LEU A 598 9.04 -55.99 -4.71
CA LEU A 598 9.43 -56.94 -3.66
C LEU A 598 9.92 -58.29 -4.24
N CYS A 599 10.23 -58.35 -5.53
CA CYS A 599 10.62 -59.58 -6.25
C CYS A 599 9.58 -60.71 -6.17
N GLU A 600 8.31 -60.33 -6.10
CA GLU A 600 7.18 -61.23 -5.93
C GLU A 600 6.69 -61.82 -7.26
N VAL A 601 6.92 -61.13 -8.37
CA VAL A 601 6.43 -61.53 -9.70
C VAL A 601 7.45 -62.45 -10.36
N CYS A 602 7.01 -63.62 -10.82
CA CYS A 602 7.81 -64.51 -11.65
C CYS A 602 7.09 -64.75 -12.99
N PRO A 603 7.42 -63.99 -14.05
CA PRO A 603 6.74 -64.11 -15.34
C PRO A 603 6.90 -65.48 -16.01
N THR A 604 7.94 -66.24 -15.65
CA THR A 604 8.28 -67.54 -16.22
C THR A 604 7.92 -68.74 -15.34
N CYS A 605 7.41 -68.51 -14.12
CA CYS A 605 6.93 -69.59 -13.27
C CYS A 605 5.53 -70.00 -13.73
N GLU A 606 5.28 -71.30 -13.94
CA GLU A 606 3.95 -71.81 -14.31
C GLU A 606 2.89 -71.29 -13.31
N GLY A 607 1.91 -70.55 -13.83
CA GLY A 607 0.81 -70.02 -13.04
C GLY A 607 -0.04 -71.12 -12.39
N THR A 608 -0.92 -70.71 -11.48
CA THR A 608 -1.85 -71.48 -10.63
C THR A 608 -2.79 -72.48 -11.33
N CYS A 609 -2.66 -72.71 -12.65
CA CYS A 609 -3.35 -73.74 -13.42
C CYS A 609 -2.64 -75.11 -13.47
N GLY A 610 -1.51 -75.29 -12.76
CA GLY A 610 -0.80 -76.58 -12.66
C GLY A 610 -1.57 -77.70 -11.96
N PHE A 611 -2.69 -77.40 -11.31
CA PHE A 611 -3.54 -78.37 -10.62
C PHE A 611 -4.72 -78.89 -11.45
N LYS A 612 -4.77 -78.57 -12.76
CA LYS A 612 -5.85 -78.95 -13.68
C LYS A 612 -6.30 -80.41 -13.52
N TYR A 613 -5.36 -81.34 -13.52
CA TYR A 613 -5.64 -82.77 -13.41
C TYR A 613 -6.12 -83.20 -12.02
N CYS A 614 -5.74 -82.46 -10.97
CA CYS A 614 -6.22 -82.70 -9.62
C CYS A 614 -7.63 -82.15 -9.39
N VAL A 615 -7.95 -80.98 -9.96
CA VAL A 615 -9.32 -80.42 -9.91
C VAL A 615 -10.27 -81.30 -10.71
N GLU A 616 -9.87 -81.71 -11.92
CA GLU A 616 -10.66 -82.63 -12.76
C GLU A 616 -10.97 -83.95 -12.02
N CYS A 617 -9.97 -84.48 -11.32
CA CYS A 617 -10.09 -85.71 -10.56
C CYS A 617 -11.00 -85.57 -9.32
N LEU A 618 -10.78 -84.55 -8.49
CA LEU A 618 -11.50 -84.37 -7.22
C LEU A 618 -12.96 -83.92 -7.41
N ALA A 619 -13.24 -83.06 -8.40
CA ALA A 619 -14.56 -82.49 -8.60
C ALA A 619 -15.45 -83.30 -9.55
N PHE A 620 -14.87 -83.97 -10.55
CA PHE A 620 -15.63 -84.63 -11.63
C PHE A 620 -15.38 -86.16 -11.72
N GLY A 621 -14.43 -86.70 -10.95
CA GLY A 621 -14.12 -88.14 -10.98
C GLY A 621 -13.57 -88.62 -12.32
N SER A 622 -12.93 -87.73 -13.09
CA SER A 622 -12.40 -87.99 -14.44
C SER A 622 -10.94 -87.56 -14.57
N GLY A 623 -10.36 -87.80 -15.75
CA GLY A 623 -8.99 -87.40 -16.06
C GLY A 623 -7.91 -88.40 -15.64
N PRO A 624 -6.62 -88.06 -15.86
CA PRO A 624 -5.50 -88.99 -15.74
C PRO A 624 -5.15 -89.39 -14.30
N TYR A 625 -5.70 -88.70 -13.29
CA TYR A 625 -5.49 -89.04 -11.87
C TYR A 625 -6.66 -89.80 -11.25
N LYS A 626 -7.69 -90.18 -12.04
CA LYS A 626 -8.92 -90.83 -11.55
C LYS A 626 -8.67 -92.02 -10.62
N GLU A 627 -7.71 -92.89 -10.93
CA GLU A 627 -7.45 -94.11 -10.13
C GLU A 627 -6.60 -93.86 -8.88
N ASN A 628 -5.77 -92.81 -8.85
CA ASN A 628 -4.85 -92.50 -7.74
C ASN A 628 -5.08 -91.08 -7.19
N CYS A 629 -6.33 -90.61 -7.25
CA CYS A 629 -6.71 -89.23 -6.97
C CYS A 629 -6.25 -88.76 -5.59
N GLN A 630 -6.44 -89.62 -4.57
CA GLN A 630 -6.15 -89.30 -3.18
C GLN A 630 -4.65 -89.25 -2.87
N GLU A 631 -3.80 -89.95 -3.63
CA GLU A 631 -2.35 -89.91 -3.47
C GLU A 631 -1.70 -88.75 -4.22
N LYS A 632 -2.14 -88.48 -5.45
CA LYS A 632 -1.51 -87.46 -6.32
C LYS A 632 -1.98 -86.04 -6.04
N CYS A 633 -3.10 -85.86 -5.34
CA CYS A 633 -3.71 -84.56 -5.09
C CYS A 633 -3.85 -84.24 -3.60
N THR A 634 -2.87 -84.67 -2.80
CA THR A 634 -2.81 -84.48 -1.34
C THR A 634 -2.72 -83.03 -0.90
N SER A 635 -2.28 -82.13 -1.78
CA SER A 635 -2.14 -80.70 -1.54
C SER A 635 -3.45 -79.91 -1.66
N ILE A 636 -4.57 -80.54 -2.05
CA ILE A 636 -5.88 -79.89 -2.25
C ILE A 636 -6.94 -80.53 -1.33
N ARG A 637 -7.54 -79.73 -0.44
CA ARG A 637 -8.65 -80.17 0.43
C ARG A 637 -10.00 -79.87 -0.23
N HIS A 638 -10.69 -80.88 -0.77
CA HIS A 638 -12.05 -80.74 -1.29
C HIS A 638 -13.09 -81.06 -0.19
N PRO A 639 -13.98 -80.14 0.19
CA PRO A 639 -15.12 -80.45 1.07
C PRO A 639 -16.15 -81.28 0.27
N ARG A 640 -16.57 -82.45 0.76
CA ARG A 640 -17.61 -83.28 0.11
C ARG A 640 -18.93 -82.50 0.05
N SER A 641 -19.35 -82.06 -1.14
CA SER A 641 -20.67 -81.45 -1.36
C SER A 641 -21.71 -82.53 -1.68
N THR A 642 -22.83 -82.49 -0.96
CA THR A 642 -24.04 -83.31 -1.14
C THR A 642 -24.69 -83.07 -2.51
N PRO A 643 -25.29 -84.09 -3.15
CA PRO A 643 -25.89 -83.94 -4.47
C PRO A 643 -27.24 -83.22 -4.38
N GLY A 644 -27.37 -82.03 -4.99
CA GLY A 644 -28.68 -81.37 -5.05
C GLY A 644 -28.79 -79.87 -5.36
N GLU A 645 -27.73 -79.12 -5.65
CA GLU A 645 -27.87 -77.69 -6.01
C GLU A 645 -27.23 -77.38 -7.36
N THR A 646 -28.08 -77.08 -8.33
CA THR A 646 -27.74 -76.50 -9.64
C THR A 646 -27.40 -75.03 -9.48
N VAL A 647 -26.19 -74.61 -9.88
CA VAL A 647 -25.79 -73.19 -9.92
C VAL A 647 -25.97 -72.67 -11.35
N GLU A 648 -26.85 -71.68 -11.51
CA GLU A 648 -27.15 -70.97 -12.77
C GLU A 648 -25.99 -70.09 -13.25
N ARG A 649 -25.87 -69.91 -14.58
CA ARG A 649 -24.95 -68.96 -15.24
C ARG A 649 -25.60 -67.58 -15.36
N LEU A 650 -24.88 -66.51 -15.01
CA LEU A 650 -25.24 -65.13 -15.34
C LEU A 650 -24.42 -64.58 -16.54
N PRO A 651 -24.96 -63.64 -17.35
CA PRO A 651 -24.44 -63.23 -18.66
C PRO A 651 -23.63 -61.91 -18.66
N ASN A 652 -22.88 -61.70 -19.75
CA ASN A 652 -22.03 -60.54 -20.07
C ASN A 652 -22.81 -59.23 -20.34
N GLU A 653 -22.29 -58.09 -19.86
CA GLU A 653 -22.60 -56.75 -20.36
C GLU A 653 -21.34 -56.08 -20.93
N ASN A 654 -21.49 -55.46 -22.11
CA ASN A 654 -20.47 -54.68 -22.80
C ASN A 654 -21.14 -53.42 -23.38
N SER A 655 -20.83 -52.27 -22.82
CA SER A 655 -21.05 -50.89 -23.32
C SER A 655 -19.96 -50.05 -22.62
N SER A 656 -19.38 -48.96 -23.13
CA SER A 656 -19.45 -48.17 -24.35
C SER A 656 -18.42 -47.04 -24.12
N LEU A 657 -17.51 -46.74 -25.04
CA LEU A 657 -16.69 -45.52 -24.99
C LEU A 657 -16.81 -44.76 -26.30
N ALA A 658 -17.12 -43.47 -26.19
CA ALA A 658 -17.38 -42.53 -27.27
C ALA A 658 -16.11 -41.74 -27.64
N GLU A 659 -15.89 -41.54 -28.93
CA GLU A 659 -14.89 -40.61 -29.49
C GLU A 659 -15.59 -39.40 -30.13
N VAL A 660 -15.02 -38.21 -29.91
CA VAL A 660 -15.42 -36.92 -30.51
C VAL A 660 -14.21 -36.37 -31.29
N SER A 661 -14.46 -35.96 -32.55
CA SER A 661 -13.51 -35.31 -33.48
C SER A 661 -13.27 -33.82 -33.19
N PRO A 662 -12.14 -33.23 -33.65
CA PRO A 662 -11.93 -31.78 -33.69
C PRO A 662 -12.19 -31.19 -35.09
N GLN A 663 -12.71 -29.95 -35.14
CA GLN A 663 -12.71 -29.08 -36.32
C GLN A 663 -11.97 -27.76 -36.01
N ASN A 664 -11.28 -27.28 -37.04
CA ASN A 664 -10.46 -26.06 -37.15
C ASN A 664 -11.12 -24.78 -36.62
N THR A 665 -10.32 -23.94 -35.96
CA THR A 665 -10.00 -22.57 -36.41
C THR A 665 -8.65 -22.13 -35.84
#